data_AF-A0AAD4CKK8-F1
#
_entry.id   AF-A0AAD4CKK8-F1
#
_cell.length_a   1.000
_cell.length_b   1.000
_cell.length_c   1.000
_cell.angle_alpha   90.00
_cell.angle_beta   90.00
_cell.angle_gamma   90.00
#
_symmetry.space_group_name_H-M   'P 1'
#
loop_
_entity.id
_entity.type
_entity.pdbx_description
1 polymer ?
#
loop_
_entity_poly.entity_id
_entity_poly.type
_entity_poly.pdbx_seq_one_letter_code
_entity_poly.pdbx_strand_id
1 'polypeptide(L)'
;MRLPASHLVAPAIPQHKDLCLPSFAFLIEHPTKNRKLLFDLGLRKDFANLPPAVHHFLSAAGWEVTVEKDVSEVLEENNNVTLDEIEAVILSHQHFDHLGNLGQFPKKTKVIVGQRFPETYLPGWPESPKSTLIQSAWEDRIVEEVPFRSSPDSIRIGGFDAVDYFEDGSFYLLDAPGHTVGHIAALARVTSSTCADNDKDTFVLLAGDICHYPGIFRPTEWLPFNAEYPYSPNPQLYPHICPGSVFIDMHPKNSCNDPIYDMPIDCTVDVEAAKDSIRKLCMFDANDDVFVIIAHDATILDEVDFFPRNINSWRVKGFDAKIICIKELKKEANRNLPRIYQEFHDGGAMDLITLRDNEEAFNRYKIRPVSLINVENIDMSTTILNTKAEGDLKMSYNTMHTDHTVTAMKETSPDHWIKEEMAWNDAIDFAPQPSSAMIMRFESINVYAYMQPCMLVEWNGLTKQEKVIFVDIPEQAKKALVESIPSNASRSSCPFLWHTMFAQSLVEVYREAAWCMRHLVRAAEKRISSPTYVPLVDSVVHDMARHTFGLIDTIQVAVHTLQSLIEEQTRFQSRFPDIAGQAPSEYLKNLQKLRFLNKEMYAVEVQARSLSQRIHNLISLAQNEDNQAMKNDNKAMMTIAVLTMVYLPGSFVSGLFGTNFFDFNGGPHESWGMSPSVWIYWAVTVPLTLVTFLLWRFVDLDLLKGLLKFYILNFRRHGK
;
A
#
# COMPACT_ATOMS: atom_id res chain seq x y z
N MET A 1 -17.23 2.28 -19.05
CA MET A 1 -18.38 1.60 -19.69
C MET A 1 -19.23 0.96 -18.62
N ARG A 2 -20.57 0.99 -18.74
CA ARG A 2 -21.49 0.24 -17.89
C ARG A 2 -22.28 -0.74 -18.74
N LEU A 3 -22.32 -2.01 -18.32
CA LEU A 3 -22.92 -3.10 -19.10
C LEU A 3 -23.40 -4.25 -18.20
N PRO A 4 -24.28 -5.14 -18.68
CA PRO A 4 -24.66 -6.34 -17.94
C PRO A 4 -23.47 -7.28 -17.72
N ALA A 5 -23.25 -7.71 -16.47
CA ALA A 5 -22.12 -8.57 -16.09
C ALA A 5 -22.07 -9.87 -16.90
N SER A 6 -23.23 -10.45 -17.23
CA SER A 6 -23.33 -11.68 -18.02
C SER A 6 -22.74 -11.58 -19.43
N HIS A 7 -22.45 -10.37 -19.92
CA HIS A 7 -21.79 -10.18 -21.21
C HIS A 7 -20.28 -10.45 -21.14
N LEU A 8 -19.64 -10.34 -19.97
CA LEU A 8 -18.18 -10.48 -19.82
C LEU A 8 -17.75 -11.50 -18.76
N VAL A 9 -18.67 -11.98 -17.92
CA VAL A 9 -18.41 -13.03 -16.92
C VAL A 9 -19.51 -14.09 -16.89
N ALA A 10 -19.12 -15.33 -16.61
CA ALA A 10 -20.02 -16.46 -16.38
C ALA A 10 -19.57 -17.27 -15.14
N PRO A 11 -20.44 -17.96 -14.40
CA PRO A 11 -21.89 -17.93 -14.51
C PRO A 11 -22.47 -16.59 -14.01
N ALA A 12 -23.68 -16.25 -14.46
CA ALA A 12 -24.37 -15.07 -13.96
C ALA A 12 -24.70 -15.24 -12.47
N ILE A 13 -24.26 -14.29 -11.64
CA ILE A 13 -24.56 -14.27 -10.20
C ILE A 13 -25.70 -13.27 -9.95
N PRO A 14 -26.81 -13.67 -9.28
CA PRO A 14 -28.01 -12.82 -9.16
C PRO A 14 -27.77 -11.44 -8.55
N GLN A 15 -26.77 -11.29 -7.69
CA GLN A 15 -26.40 -10.05 -7.00
C GLN A 15 -25.39 -9.20 -7.79
N HIS A 16 -24.75 -9.76 -8.81
CA HIS A 16 -23.76 -9.07 -9.64
C HIS A 16 -24.29 -8.97 -11.08
N LYS A 17 -25.16 -7.98 -11.31
CA LYS A 17 -25.91 -7.84 -12.57
C LYS A 17 -25.27 -6.91 -13.58
N ASP A 18 -24.59 -5.87 -13.09
CA ASP A 18 -23.96 -4.84 -13.91
C ASP A 18 -22.47 -4.73 -13.57
N LEU A 19 -21.65 -4.45 -14.56
CA LEU A 19 -20.25 -4.08 -14.43
C LEU A 19 -20.06 -2.62 -14.83
N CYS A 20 -19.20 -1.90 -14.11
CA CYS A 20 -18.70 -0.60 -14.50
C CYS A 20 -17.18 -0.71 -14.69
N LEU A 21 -16.74 -0.68 -15.94
CA LEU A 21 -15.37 -1.01 -16.34
C LEU A 21 -14.66 0.21 -16.94
N PRO A 22 -13.40 0.50 -16.54
CA PRO A 22 -12.56 1.46 -17.23
C PRO A 22 -12.07 0.89 -18.57
N SER A 23 -11.32 1.70 -19.32
CA SER A 23 -10.56 1.28 -20.48
C SER A 23 -9.23 2.02 -20.41
N PHE A 24 -8.14 1.27 -20.19
CA PHE A 24 -6.82 1.82 -19.95
C PHE A 24 -6.00 1.93 -21.24
N ALA A 25 -5.16 2.95 -21.27
CA ALA A 25 -4.09 3.14 -22.24
C ALA A 25 -2.81 3.52 -21.48
N PHE A 26 -1.65 3.11 -21.98
CA PHE A 26 -0.38 3.30 -21.29
C PHE A 26 0.61 4.05 -22.18
N LEU A 27 1.26 5.05 -21.61
CA LEU A 27 2.43 5.70 -22.21
C LEU A 27 3.70 5.00 -21.72
N ILE A 28 4.49 4.49 -22.64
CA ILE A 28 5.79 3.86 -22.37
C ILE A 28 6.87 4.82 -22.83
N GLU A 29 7.67 5.30 -21.89
CA GLU A 29 8.80 6.19 -22.17
C GLU A 29 10.12 5.46 -21.90
N HIS A 30 10.98 5.41 -22.92
CA HIS A 30 12.30 4.82 -22.81
C HIS A 30 13.37 5.94 -22.70
N PRO A 31 13.79 6.33 -21.49
CA PRO A 31 14.53 7.58 -21.28
C PRO A 31 15.89 7.61 -21.96
N THR A 32 16.63 6.49 -21.97
CA THR A 32 18.00 6.44 -22.54
C THR A 32 18.01 6.44 -24.07
N LYS A 33 16.92 5.97 -24.70
CA LYS A 33 16.76 5.94 -26.17
C LYS A 33 15.90 7.12 -26.66
N ASN A 34 15.29 7.87 -25.74
CA ASN A 34 14.32 8.93 -26.00
C ASN A 34 13.19 8.48 -26.96
N ARG A 35 12.62 7.31 -26.70
CA ARG A 35 11.53 6.70 -27.49
C ARG A 35 10.24 6.70 -26.68
N LYS A 36 9.11 6.98 -27.33
CA LYS A 36 7.78 6.99 -26.70
C LYS A 36 6.79 6.15 -27.49
N LEU A 37 6.11 5.25 -26.81
CA LEU A 37 5.11 4.36 -27.36
C LEU A 37 3.80 4.50 -26.59
N LEU A 38 2.70 4.16 -27.25
CA LEU A 38 1.42 3.93 -26.58
C LEU A 38 1.08 2.44 -26.64
N PHE A 39 0.57 1.90 -25.55
CA PHE A 39 -0.06 0.58 -25.53
C PHE A 39 -1.56 0.78 -25.30
N ASP A 40 -2.34 0.46 -26.32
CA ASP A 40 -3.74 0.83 -26.51
C ASP A 40 -4.00 2.34 -26.50
N LEU A 41 -5.20 2.73 -26.94
CA LEU A 41 -5.70 4.11 -26.97
C LEU A 41 -7.06 4.24 -26.27
N GLY A 42 -7.50 3.18 -25.60
CA GLY A 42 -8.76 3.11 -24.89
C GLY A 42 -9.98 3.41 -25.78
N LEU A 43 -10.98 4.04 -25.17
CA LEU A 43 -12.20 4.48 -25.85
C LEU A 43 -12.02 5.87 -26.49
N ARG A 44 -12.64 6.07 -27.65
CA ARG A 44 -12.75 7.40 -28.28
C ARG A 44 -13.92 8.21 -27.73
N LYS A 45 -13.71 9.52 -27.62
CA LYS A 45 -14.71 10.52 -27.20
C LYS A 45 -15.80 10.74 -28.22
N ASP A 46 -15.44 10.81 -29.50
CA ASP A 46 -16.37 11.03 -30.61
C ASP A 46 -17.05 9.73 -31.05
N PHE A 47 -17.72 9.09 -30.10
CA PHE A 47 -18.39 7.79 -30.24
C PHE A 47 -19.31 7.70 -31.46
N ALA A 48 -19.95 8.81 -31.85
CA ALA A 48 -20.81 8.91 -33.03
C ALA A 48 -20.12 8.50 -34.34
N ASN A 49 -18.79 8.62 -34.41
CA ASN A 49 -18.00 8.29 -35.60
C ASN A 49 -17.50 6.84 -35.64
N LEU A 50 -17.90 5.99 -34.70
CA LEU A 50 -17.63 4.55 -34.78
C LEU A 50 -18.31 3.92 -36.01
N PRO A 51 -17.78 2.80 -36.55
CA PRO A 51 -18.42 2.09 -37.64
C PRO A 51 -19.86 1.66 -37.30
N PRO A 52 -20.77 1.61 -38.30
CA PRO A 52 -22.16 1.20 -38.07
C PRO A 52 -22.31 -0.17 -37.40
N ALA A 53 -21.38 -1.10 -37.66
CA ALA A 53 -21.36 -2.43 -37.03
C ALA A 53 -21.18 -2.33 -35.50
N VAL A 54 -20.29 -1.44 -35.04
CA VAL A 54 -20.00 -1.23 -33.62
C VAL A 54 -21.20 -0.54 -32.93
N HIS A 55 -21.76 0.50 -33.56
CA HIS A 55 -22.97 1.17 -33.07
C HIS A 55 -24.15 0.21 -32.90
N HIS A 56 -24.36 -0.65 -33.90
CA HIS A 56 -25.43 -1.64 -33.85
C HIS A 56 -25.21 -2.63 -32.71
N PHE A 57 -23.99 -3.14 -32.55
CA PHE A 57 -23.62 -4.03 -31.45
C PHE A 57 -23.90 -3.40 -30.09
N LEU A 58 -23.40 -2.19 -29.85
CA LEU A 58 -23.55 -1.50 -28.56
C LEU A 58 -25.02 -1.20 -28.22
N SER A 59 -25.78 -0.76 -29.23
CA SER A 59 -27.21 -0.47 -29.09
C SER A 59 -28.00 -1.74 -28.77
N ALA A 60 -27.67 -2.86 -29.42
CA ALA A 60 -28.30 -4.15 -29.18
C ALA A 60 -27.90 -4.73 -27.81
N ALA A 61 -26.65 -4.52 -27.39
CA ALA A 61 -26.11 -5.00 -26.13
C ALA A 61 -26.57 -4.16 -24.92
N GLY A 62 -27.08 -2.94 -25.14
CA GLY A 62 -27.52 -2.04 -24.07
C GLY A 62 -26.37 -1.48 -23.24
N TRP A 63 -25.21 -1.24 -23.86
CA TRP A 63 -24.02 -0.73 -23.17
C TRP A 63 -24.05 0.80 -23.09
N GLU A 64 -23.75 1.32 -21.89
CA GLU A 64 -23.58 2.75 -21.66
C GLU A 64 -22.09 3.08 -21.69
N VAL A 65 -21.69 3.98 -22.60
CA VAL A 65 -20.30 4.41 -22.75
C VAL A 65 -20.20 5.91 -22.46
N THR A 66 -19.24 6.28 -21.63
CA THR A 66 -18.95 7.66 -21.27
C THR A 66 -17.45 7.87 -21.37
N VAL A 67 -17.04 8.87 -22.14
CA VAL A 67 -15.64 9.23 -22.39
C VAL A 67 -15.55 10.74 -22.37
N GLU A 68 -14.72 11.28 -21.49
CA GLU A 68 -14.54 12.74 -21.36
C GLU A 68 -13.47 13.28 -22.30
N LYS A 69 -12.39 12.51 -22.50
CA LYS A 69 -11.21 12.89 -23.28
C LYS A 69 -10.66 11.74 -24.11
N ASP A 70 -10.18 12.03 -25.31
CA ASP A 70 -9.34 11.13 -26.09
C ASP A 70 -7.94 11.04 -25.44
N VAL A 71 -7.23 9.93 -25.66
CA VAL A 71 -5.82 9.79 -25.20
C VAL A 71 -4.92 10.89 -25.76
N SER A 72 -5.16 11.34 -26.99
CA SER A 72 -4.46 12.48 -27.59
C SER A 72 -4.61 13.76 -26.78
N GLU A 73 -5.84 14.11 -26.36
CA GLU A 73 -6.14 15.26 -25.51
C GLU A 73 -5.43 15.12 -24.15
N VAL A 74 -5.43 13.91 -23.56
CA VAL A 74 -4.76 13.65 -22.27
C VAL A 74 -3.25 13.90 -22.35
N LEU A 75 -2.60 13.47 -23.45
CA LEU A 75 -1.16 13.64 -23.70
C LEU A 75 -0.76 15.10 -23.94
N GLU A 76 -1.55 15.83 -24.73
CA GLU A 76 -1.25 17.22 -25.06
C GLU A 76 -1.48 18.15 -23.86
N GLU A 77 -2.50 17.90 -23.04
CA GLU A 77 -2.82 18.72 -21.87
C GLU A 77 -1.88 18.51 -20.69
N ASN A 78 -1.31 17.31 -20.53
CA ASN A 78 -0.48 16.94 -19.39
C ASN A 78 0.93 16.57 -19.87
N ASN A 79 1.96 17.27 -19.38
CA ASN A 79 3.37 17.09 -19.74
C ASN A 79 3.82 17.53 -21.15
N ASN A 80 2.99 18.19 -21.97
CA ASN A 80 3.36 18.67 -23.32
C ASN A 80 3.91 17.55 -24.24
N VAL A 81 3.44 16.30 -24.10
CA VAL A 81 3.85 15.23 -25.01
C VAL A 81 3.10 15.42 -26.32
N THR A 82 3.83 15.80 -27.38
CA THR A 82 3.21 16.00 -28.69
C THR A 82 2.98 14.66 -29.39
N LEU A 83 1.89 14.54 -30.15
CA LEU A 83 1.59 13.31 -30.90
C LEU A 83 2.70 12.93 -31.91
N ASP A 84 3.49 13.92 -32.33
CA ASP A 84 4.65 13.75 -33.21
C ASP A 84 5.84 13.02 -32.56
N GLU A 85 5.90 12.97 -31.23
CA GLU A 85 6.91 12.25 -30.45
C GLU A 85 6.59 10.77 -30.27
N ILE A 86 5.33 10.37 -30.51
CA ILE A 86 4.90 8.98 -30.41
C ILE A 86 5.36 8.22 -31.65
N GLU A 87 6.32 7.32 -31.47
CA GLU A 87 6.88 6.56 -32.59
C GLU A 87 5.92 5.48 -33.08
N ALA A 88 5.19 4.84 -32.15
CA ALA A 88 4.24 3.79 -32.46
C ALA A 88 3.13 3.67 -31.41
N VAL A 89 1.97 3.20 -31.88
CA VAL A 89 0.86 2.72 -31.07
C VAL A 89 0.81 1.20 -31.20
N ILE A 90 0.96 0.51 -30.07
CA ILE A 90 0.84 -0.94 -29.96
C ILE A 90 -0.59 -1.22 -29.55
N LEU A 91 -1.33 -1.95 -30.37
CA LEU A 91 -2.70 -2.35 -30.06
C LEU A 91 -2.66 -3.76 -29.49
N SER A 92 -3.17 -3.93 -28.27
CA SER A 92 -3.40 -5.26 -27.69
C SER A 92 -4.32 -6.06 -28.61
N HIS A 93 -5.36 -5.43 -29.14
CA HIS A 93 -6.22 -5.97 -30.19
C HIS A 93 -7.13 -4.89 -30.82
N GLN A 94 -8.03 -5.31 -31.72
CA GLN A 94 -8.81 -4.43 -32.59
C GLN A 94 -10.12 -3.87 -32.00
N HIS A 95 -10.55 -4.24 -30.79
CA HIS A 95 -11.86 -3.80 -30.31
C HIS A 95 -11.92 -2.28 -30.09
N PHE A 96 -13.15 -1.74 -30.20
CA PHE A 96 -13.41 -0.30 -30.24
C PHE A 96 -12.94 0.46 -28.98
N ASP A 97 -12.80 -0.25 -27.88
CA ASP A 97 -12.36 0.20 -26.56
C ASP A 97 -10.85 0.05 -26.34
N HIS A 98 -10.09 -0.30 -27.38
CA HIS A 98 -8.62 -0.31 -27.41
C HIS A 98 -8.05 0.58 -28.52
N LEU A 99 -8.83 0.85 -29.57
CA LEU A 99 -8.40 1.61 -30.75
C LEU A 99 -8.34 3.12 -30.55
N GLY A 100 -9.13 3.67 -29.62
CA GLY A 100 -9.31 5.10 -29.45
C GLY A 100 -9.59 5.83 -30.78
N ASN A 101 -9.07 7.06 -30.89
CA ASN A 101 -9.13 7.85 -32.12
C ASN A 101 -7.77 7.88 -32.84
N LEU A 102 -7.39 6.73 -33.40
CA LEU A 102 -6.12 6.56 -34.14
C LEU A 102 -5.92 7.57 -35.29
N GLY A 103 -7.00 8.16 -35.82
CA GLY A 103 -6.96 9.17 -36.89
C GLY A 103 -6.30 10.49 -36.49
N GLN A 104 -6.24 10.82 -35.19
CA GLN A 104 -5.58 12.03 -34.69
C GLN A 104 -4.05 11.91 -34.67
N PHE A 105 -3.51 10.69 -34.64
CA PHE A 105 -2.07 10.46 -34.64
C PHE A 105 -1.48 10.66 -36.05
N PRO A 106 -0.32 11.34 -36.20
CA PRO A 106 0.35 11.52 -37.47
C PRO A 106 0.51 10.22 -38.26
N LYS A 107 0.44 10.27 -39.59
CA LYS A 107 0.55 9.05 -40.44
C LYS A 107 1.91 8.33 -40.29
N LYS A 108 2.95 9.05 -39.85
CA LYS A 108 4.27 8.49 -39.53
C LYS A 108 4.27 7.61 -38.27
N THR A 109 3.31 7.79 -37.35
CA THR A 109 3.19 6.96 -36.15
C THR A 109 2.78 5.57 -36.58
N LYS A 110 3.68 4.60 -36.33
CA LYS A 110 3.47 3.20 -36.69
C LYS A 110 2.35 2.60 -35.85
N VAL A 111 1.70 1.56 -36.38
CA VAL A 111 0.76 0.77 -35.61
C VAL A 111 1.26 -0.66 -35.55
N ILE A 112 1.52 -1.12 -34.35
CA ILE A 112 2.03 -2.46 -34.08
C ILE A 112 0.86 -3.33 -33.62
N VAL A 113 0.70 -4.47 -34.27
CA VAL A 113 -0.44 -5.38 -34.07
C VAL A 113 0.04 -6.83 -33.97
N GLY A 114 -0.80 -7.71 -33.46
CA GLY A 114 -0.47 -9.14 -33.42
C GLY A 114 -0.53 -9.78 -34.78
N GLN A 115 -0.03 -11.01 -34.84
CA GLN A 115 0.03 -11.77 -36.08
C GLN A 115 -1.37 -12.01 -36.66
N ARG A 116 -1.43 -11.97 -37.98
CA ARG A 116 -2.61 -12.16 -38.82
C ARG A 116 -3.62 -11.01 -38.75
N PHE A 117 -3.29 -9.89 -38.11
CA PHE A 117 -4.21 -8.77 -37.96
C PHE A 117 -4.65 -8.17 -39.31
N PRO A 118 -3.73 -7.78 -40.24
CA PRO A 118 -4.14 -7.13 -41.49
C PRO A 118 -4.98 -8.05 -42.36
N GLU A 119 -4.59 -9.33 -42.44
CA GLU A 119 -5.34 -10.37 -43.18
C GLU A 119 -6.75 -10.58 -42.61
N THR A 120 -6.91 -10.51 -41.29
CA THR A 120 -8.17 -10.85 -40.62
C THR A 120 -9.14 -9.67 -40.55
N TYR A 121 -8.65 -8.45 -40.35
CA TYR A 121 -9.49 -7.31 -39.96
C TYR A 121 -9.54 -6.17 -40.98
N LEU A 122 -8.58 -6.08 -41.90
CA LEU A 122 -8.57 -5.06 -42.95
C LEU A 122 -9.15 -5.62 -44.26
N PRO A 123 -9.79 -4.78 -45.10
CA PRO A 123 -9.98 -3.33 -44.94
C PRO A 123 -11.09 -2.95 -43.94
N GLY A 124 -11.04 -1.72 -43.46
CA GLY A 124 -12.03 -1.13 -42.56
C GLY A 124 -13.31 -0.64 -43.25
N TRP A 125 -14.25 -0.11 -42.49
CA TRP A 125 -15.42 0.59 -43.00
C TRP A 125 -15.01 1.95 -43.62
N PRO A 126 -15.55 2.38 -44.78
CA PRO A 126 -16.69 1.80 -45.49
C PRO A 126 -16.35 0.72 -46.53
N GLU A 127 -15.08 0.42 -46.79
CA GLU A 127 -14.68 -0.60 -47.78
C GLU A 127 -15.20 -2.00 -47.42
N SER A 128 -15.21 -2.33 -46.13
CA SER A 128 -15.86 -3.52 -45.58
C SER A 128 -17.07 -3.12 -44.72
N PRO A 129 -18.32 -3.35 -45.18
CA PRO A 129 -19.53 -2.90 -44.47
C PRO A 129 -19.74 -3.48 -43.07
N LYS A 130 -19.16 -4.65 -42.78
CA LYS A 130 -19.26 -5.32 -41.49
C LYS A 130 -18.06 -5.06 -40.57
N SER A 131 -17.07 -4.32 -41.04
CA SER A 131 -15.85 -4.09 -40.27
C SER A 131 -16.14 -3.24 -39.03
N THR A 132 -15.48 -3.59 -37.94
CA THR A 132 -15.42 -2.83 -36.69
C THR A 132 -14.33 -1.75 -36.72
N LEU A 133 -13.52 -1.73 -37.78
CA LEU A 133 -12.45 -0.75 -38.01
C LEU A 133 -12.91 0.38 -38.94
N ILE A 134 -12.27 1.55 -38.84
CA ILE A 134 -12.46 2.67 -39.77
C ILE A 134 -11.28 2.72 -40.75
N GLN A 135 -11.56 2.60 -42.05
CA GLN A 135 -10.54 2.48 -43.09
C GLN A 135 -9.56 3.66 -43.13
N SER A 136 -10.04 4.89 -42.97
CA SER A 136 -9.19 6.10 -43.04
C SER A 136 -8.13 6.16 -41.94
N ALA A 137 -8.31 5.41 -40.84
CA ALA A 137 -7.30 5.32 -39.78
C ALA A 137 -6.04 4.56 -40.23
N TRP A 138 -6.16 3.68 -41.24
CA TRP A 138 -5.12 2.77 -41.71
C TRP A 138 -4.50 3.20 -43.05
N GLU A 139 -5.21 4.02 -43.82
CA GLU A 139 -4.73 4.56 -45.10
C GLU A 139 -3.39 5.30 -44.93
N ASP A 140 -2.42 5.00 -45.80
CA ASP A 140 -1.05 5.55 -45.79
C ASP A 140 -0.28 5.40 -44.47
N ARG A 141 -0.69 4.47 -43.60
CA ARG A 141 -0.04 4.21 -42.31
C ARG A 141 0.81 2.95 -42.38
N ILE A 142 1.93 2.96 -41.65
CA ILE A 142 2.77 1.77 -41.47
C ILE A 142 2.13 0.88 -40.40
N VAL A 143 1.73 -0.32 -40.80
CA VAL A 143 1.20 -1.37 -39.91
C VAL A 143 2.21 -2.51 -39.86
N GLU A 144 2.71 -2.82 -38.67
CA GLU A 144 3.73 -3.85 -38.44
C GLU A 144 3.18 -4.96 -37.55
N GLU A 145 3.28 -6.21 -38.00
CA GLU A 145 2.93 -7.37 -37.18
C GLU A 145 4.11 -7.79 -36.30
N VAL A 146 3.84 -8.07 -35.03
CA VAL A 146 4.88 -8.58 -34.13
C VAL A 146 5.33 -9.97 -34.59
N PRO A 147 6.64 -10.21 -34.81
CA PRO A 147 7.14 -11.44 -35.39
C PRO A 147 7.31 -12.53 -34.32
N PHE A 148 6.23 -12.92 -33.63
CA PHE A 148 6.23 -14.08 -32.75
C PHE A 148 6.69 -15.34 -33.51
N ARG A 149 7.72 -16.01 -32.99
CA ARG A 149 8.25 -17.24 -33.60
C ARG A 149 8.12 -18.35 -32.59
N SER A 150 7.44 -19.42 -32.94
CA SER A 150 7.49 -20.66 -32.16
C SER A 150 8.70 -21.48 -32.64
N SER A 151 9.89 -21.14 -32.13
CA SER A 151 11.14 -21.87 -32.36
C SER A 151 11.85 -22.16 -31.04
N PRO A 152 12.73 -23.17 -30.94
CA PRO A 152 13.47 -23.42 -29.70
C PRO A 152 14.29 -22.22 -29.21
N ASP A 153 14.70 -21.34 -30.13
CA ASP A 153 15.49 -20.14 -29.85
C ASP A 153 14.62 -18.89 -29.54
N SER A 154 13.29 -19.00 -29.52
CA SER A 154 12.43 -17.87 -29.22
C SER A 154 12.39 -17.58 -27.72
N ILE A 155 12.32 -16.30 -27.37
CA ILE A 155 12.17 -15.88 -25.99
C ILE A 155 10.78 -16.30 -25.52
N ARG A 156 10.70 -16.99 -24.37
CA ARG A 156 9.44 -17.32 -23.73
C ARG A 156 9.40 -16.81 -22.31
N ILE A 157 8.36 -16.08 -21.96
CA ILE A 157 8.18 -15.49 -20.62
C ILE A 157 6.83 -15.93 -20.08
N GLY A 158 6.81 -16.58 -18.92
CA GLY A 158 5.58 -17.11 -18.31
C GLY A 158 4.76 -18.02 -19.24
N GLY A 159 5.42 -18.71 -20.18
CA GLY A 159 4.78 -19.59 -21.16
C GLY A 159 4.27 -18.89 -22.43
N PHE A 160 4.29 -17.56 -22.51
CA PHE A 160 4.02 -16.81 -23.73
C PHE A 160 5.26 -16.72 -24.61
N ASP A 161 5.07 -16.79 -25.92
CA ASP A 161 6.12 -16.42 -26.87
C ASP A 161 6.29 -14.90 -26.82
N ALA A 162 7.54 -14.43 -26.76
CA ALA A 162 7.86 -13.05 -26.44
C ALA A 162 8.84 -12.44 -27.44
N VAL A 163 8.71 -11.14 -27.65
CA VAL A 163 9.65 -10.31 -28.43
C VAL A 163 10.09 -9.14 -27.55
N ASP A 164 11.41 -8.99 -27.38
CA ASP A 164 11.99 -7.81 -26.75
C ASP A 164 11.95 -6.64 -27.74
N TYR A 165 11.08 -5.67 -27.48
CA TYR A 165 10.81 -4.58 -28.43
C TYR A 165 11.96 -3.57 -28.49
N PHE A 166 12.63 -3.33 -27.36
CA PHE A 166 13.76 -2.40 -27.29
C PHE A 166 15.11 -3.10 -27.48
N GLU A 167 15.16 -4.43 -27.43
CA GLU A 167 16.39 -5.23 -27.51
C GLU A 167 17.37 -4.97 -26.35
N ASP A 168 16.85 -4.55 -25.19
CA ASP A 168 17.63 -4.33 -23.96
C ASP A 168 17.00 -4.97 -22.71
N GLY A 169 15.93 -5.73 -22.89
CA GLY A 169 15.22 -6.45 -21.86
C GLY A 169 14.31 -5.59 -20.97
N SER A 170 14.03 -4.34 -21.36
CA SER A 170 13.15 -3.45 -20.59
C SER A 170 11.66 -3.60 -20.93
N PHE A 171 11.31 -4.02 -22.14
CA PHE A 171 9.91 -4.08 -22.60
C PHE A 171 9.69 -5.23 -23.58
N TYR A 172 8.81 -6.17 -23.21
CA TYR A 172 8.50 -7.35 -24.00
C TYR A 172 7.05 -7.32 -24.47
N LEU A 173 6.82 -7.68 -25.72
CA LEU A 173 5.49 -8.02 -26.24
C LEU A 173 5.29 -9.52 -26.16
N LEU A 174 4.10 -9.96 -25.76
CA LEU A 174 3.73 -11.34 -25.48
C LEU A 174 2.58 -11.77 -26.39
N ASP A 175 2.71 -12.92 -27.04
CA ASP A 175 1.65 -13.52 -27.85
C ASP A 175 0.60 -14.16 -26.95
N ALA A 176 -0.58 -13.53 -26.82
CA ALA A 176 -1.61 -13.90 -25.86
C ALA A 176 -2.94 -14.28 -26.55
N PRO A 177 -2.95 -15.32 -27.41
CA PRO A 177 -4.10 -15.64 -28.24
C PRO A 177 -5.32 -16.08 -27.42
N GLY A 178 -6.51 -15.89 -27.99
CA GLY A 178 -7.76 -16.43 -27.45
C GLY A 178 -8.94 -15.48 -27.60
N HIS A 179 -8.86 -14.32 -26.94
CA HIS A 179 -9.88 -13.26 -27.03
C HIS A 179 -10.14 -12.85 -28.47
N THR A 180 -9.08 -12.44 -29.17
CA THR A 180 -9.09 -12.14 -30.60
C THR A 180 -7.93 -12.80 -31.33
N VAL A 181 -7.98 -12.80 -32.67
CA VAL A 181 -6.82 -13.16 -33.49
C VAL A 181 -5.75 -12.09 -33.31
N GLY A 182 -4.52 -12.49 -33.02
CA GLY A 182 -3.40 -11.56 -32.82
C GLY A 182 -3.53 -10.69 -31.58
N HIS A 183 -4.11 -11.21 -30.49
CA HIS A 183 -4.13 -10.52 -29.20
C HIS A 183 -2.71 -10.50 -28.59
N ILE A 184 -2.30 -9.32 -28.10
CA ILE A 184 -0.99 -9.05 -27.50
C ILE A 184 -1.16 -8.57 -26.06
N ALA A 185 -0.30 -9.06 -25.17
CA ALA A 185 0.00 -8.44 -23.88
C ALA A 185 1.42 -7.85 -23.87
N ALA A 186 1.73 -6.99 -22.90
CA ALA A 186 3.09 -6.44 -22.76
C ALA A 186 3.60 -6.55 -21.33
N LEU A 187 4.88 -6.85 -21.16
CA LEU A 187 5.57 -6.91 -19.87
C LEU A 187 6.66 -5.83 -19.83
N ALA A 188 6.47 -4.83 -18.98
CA ALA A 188 7.39 -3.73 -18.79
C ALA A 188 8.21 -3.94 -17.52
N ARG A 189 9.53 -3.89 -17.61
CA ARG A 189 10.41 -3.78 -16.45
C ARG A 189 10.44 -2.33 -16.00
N VAL A 190 9.93 -2.06 -14.80
CA VAL A 190 9.75 -0.68 -14.31
C VAL A 190 10.77 -0.28 -13.25
N THR A 191 11.41 -1.26 -12.59
CA THR A 191 12.59 -1.04 -11.76
C THR A 191 13.66 -2.10 -12.00
N SER A 192 14.92 -1.75 -11.76
CA SER A 192 16.04 -2.70 -11.76
C SER A 192 16.75 -2.71 -10.42
N SER A 193 17.15 -3.91 -10.00
CA SER A 193 18.06 -4.24 -8.89
C SER A 193 19.46 -3.65 -9.04
N THR A 194 19.82 -3.19 -10.24
CA THR A 194 21.08 -2.47 -10.48
C THR A 194 21.01 -0.99 -10.09
N CYS A 195 19.81 -0.48 -9.79
CA CYS A 195 19.60 0.86 -9.25
C CYS A 195 19.67 0.81 -7.72
N ALA A 196 20.44 1.70 -7.09
CA ALA A 196 20.91 1.63 -5.69
C ALA A 196 19.84 1.54 -4.57
N ASP A 197 18.54 1.57 -4.90
CA ASP A 197 17.41 1.58 -3.95
C ASP A 197 16.44 0.39 -4.11
N ASN A 198 16.73 -0.61 -4.96
CA ASN A 198 15.86 -1.78 -5.15
C ASN A 198 16.62 -3.10 -5.00
N ASP A 199 16.14 -4.00 -4.14
CA ASP A 199 16.72 -5.34 -3.98
C ASP A 199 16.40 -6.29 -5.15
N LYS A 200 15.42 -5.94 -5.99
CA LYS A 200 14.92 -6.77 -7.11
C LYS A 200 14.42 -5.93 -8.28
N ASP A 201 14.46 -6.53 -9.47
CA ASP A 201 13.74 -6.02 -10.64
C ASP A 201 12.23 -6.20 -10.42
N THR A 202 11.44 -5.19 -10.78
CA THR A 202 9.97 -5.29 -10.74
C THR A 202 9.37 -4.99 -12.11
N PHE A 203 8.21 -5.58 -12.36
CA PHE A 203 7.55 -5.56 -13.65
C PHE A 203 6.10 -5.14 -13.53
N VAL A 204 5.55 -4.64 -14.63
CA VAL A 204 4.12 -4.43 -14.82
C VAL A 204 3.69 -5.22 -16.06
N LEU A 205 2.68 -6.07 -15.91
CA LEU A 205 2.07 -6.79 -17.02
C LEU A 205 0.81 -6.04 -17.47
N LEU A 206 0.85 -5.52 -18.69
CA LEU A 206 -0.29 -4.94 -19.41
C LEU A 206 -0.98 -6.06 -20.17
N ALA A 207 -1.96 -6.70 -19.53
CA ALA A 207 -2.55 -7.94 -20.00
C ALA A 207 -3.63 -7.75 -21.08
N GLY A 208 -4.05 -6.51 -21.36
CA GLY A 208 -5.17 -6.22 -22.25
C GLY A 208 -6.41 -7.04 -21.84
N ASP A 209 -7.06 -7.62 -22.84
CA ASP A 209 -8.22 -8.51 -22.69
C ASP A 209 -7.87 -10.01 -22.65
N ILE A 210 -6.72 -10.41 -22.07
CA ILE A 210 -6.56 -11.82 -21.67
C ILE A 210 -7.74 -12.24 -20.77
N CYS A 211 -8.26 -11.31 -19.97
CA CYS A 211 -9.60 -11.37 -19.40
C CYS A 211 -10.13 -9.97 -19.05
N HIS A 212 -11.43 -9.85 -18.82
CA HIS A 212 -12.13 -8.56 -18.66
C HIS A 212 -12.47 -8.21 -17.21
N TYR A 213 -12.27 -9.15 -16.27
CA TYR A 213 -12.63 -8.95 -14.87
C TYR A 213 -11.72 -9.77 -13.94
N PRO A 214 -11.25 -9.21 -12.81
CA PRO A 214 -10.28 -9.89 -11.94
C PRO A 214 -10.76 -11.24 -11.40
N GLY A 215 -12.07 -11.38 -11.17
CA GLY A 215 -12.66 -12.64 -10.73
C GLY A 215 -12.56 -13.79 -11.75
N ILE A 216 -12.09 -13.54 -12.97
CA ILE A 216 -11.81 -14.58 -13.99
C ILE A 216 -10.48 -15.30 -13.73
N PHE A 217 -9.52 -14.62 -13.10
CA PHE A 217 -8.20 -15.18 -12.81
C PHE A 217 -7.85 -15.18 -11.32
N ARG A 218 -8.78 -14.75 -10.45
CA ARG A 218 -8.64 -14.79 -8.98
C ARG A 218 -9.92 -15.34 -8.32
N PRO A 219 -9.80 -16.08 -7.21
CA PRO A 219 -8.56 -16.56 -6.58
C PRO A 219 -7.90 -17.70 -7.37
N THR A 220 -6.68 -18.08 -6.99
CA THR A 220 -5.93 -19.21 -7.58
C THR A 220 -5.35 -20.11 -6.49
N GLU A 221 -4.77 -21.25 -6.86
CA GLU A 221 -4.02 -22.10 -5.91
C GLU A 221 -2.78 -21.41 -5.32
N TRP A 222 -2.19 -20.45 -6.05
CA TRP A 222 -1.02 -19.68 -5.60
C TRP A 222 -1.41 -18.46 -4.78
N LEU A 223 -2.57 -17.86 -5.07
CA LEU A 223 -3.17 -16.75 -4.34
C LEU A 223 -4.59 -17.11 -3.87
N PRO A 224 -4.70 -18.00 -2.87
CA PRO A 224 -6.00 -18.45 -2.39
C PRO A 224 -6.66 -17.41 -1.49
N PHE A 225 -7.98 -17.50 -1.31
CA PHE A 225 -8.64 -16.80 -0.22
C PHE A 225 -8.12 -17.33 1.13
N ASN A 226 -7.46 -16.48 1.91
CA ASN A 226 -6.89 -16.85 3.22
C ASN A 226 -8.00 -17.20 4.22
N ALA A 227 -8.15 -18.50 4.53
CA ALA A 227 -9.02 -19.00 5.59
C ALA A 227 -8.44 -18.81 7.02
N GLU A 228 -7.17 -18.40 7.12
CA GLU A 228 -6.41 -18.34 8.39
C GLU A 228 -6.32 -16.95 9.04
N TYR A 229 -7.15 -15.97 8.67
CA TYR A 229 -7.30 -14.76 9.49
C TYR A 229 -8.23 -15.06 10.69
N PRO A 230 -7.73 -15.09 11.94
CA PRO A 230 -8.48 -15.61 13.09
C PRO A 230 -9.46 -14.60 13.72
N TYR A 231 -9.68 -13.45 13.08
CA TYR A 231 -10.54 -12.40 13.64
C TYR A 231 -11.78 -12.20 12.77
N SER A 232 -12.91 -12.69 13.29
CA SER A 232 -14.23 -12.26 12.84
C SER A 232 -14.36 -10.75 13.11
N PRO A 233 -14.78 -9.94 12.13
CA PRO A 233 -15.05 -8.51 12.35
C PRO A 233 -16.21 -8.29 13.34
N ASN A 234 -16.95 -9.35 13.71
CA ASN A 234 -17.94 -9.31 14.78
C ASN A 234 -17.91 -10.61 15.64
N PRO A 235 -17.06 -10.65 16.67
CA PRO A 235 -16.90 -11.83 17.53
C PRO A 235 -18.14 -12.18 18.36
N GLN A 236 -19.10 -11.25 18.49
CA GLN A 236 -20.33 -11.47 19.27
C GLN A 236 -21.41 -12.20 18.46
N LEU A 237 -21.42 -12.04 17.13
CA LEU A 237 -22.37 -12.69 16.22
C LEU A 237 -21.78 -13.97 15.60
N TYR A 238 -20.47 -14.00 15.36
CA TYR A 238 -19.78 -15.11 14.72
C TYR A 238 -18.51 -15.47 15.50
N PRO A 239 -18.64 -16.20 16.62
CA PRO A 239 -17.51 -16.47 17.52
C PRO A 239 -16.43 -17.39 16.91
N HIS A 240 -16.68 -18.03 15.76
CA HIS A 240 -15.77 -19.01 15.14
C HIS A 240 -15.63 -18.91 13.61
N ILE A 241 -16.16 -17.88 12.94
CA ILE A 241 -16.20 -17.84 11.46
C ILE A 241 -15.27 -16.75 10.92
N CYS A 242 -14.25 -17.19 10.17
CA CYS A 242 -13.35 -16.33 9.39
C CYS A 242 -14.16 -15.66 8.26
N PRO A 243 -14.05 -14.35 8.00
CA PRO A 243 -14.74 -13.72 6.86
C PRO A 243 -14.37 -14.36 5.50
N GLY A 244 -13.23 -15.06 5.40
CA GLY A 244 -12.87 -15.86 4.22
C GLY A 244 -13.87 -16.99 3.90
N SER A 245 -14.46 -17.65 4.90
CA SER A 245 -15.42 -18.74 4.64
C SER A 245 -16.74 -18.22 4.07
N VAL A 246 -17.12 -16.98 4.37
CA VAL A 246 -18.30 -16.33 3.75
C VAL A 246 -18.07 -16.12 2.25
N PHE A 247 -16.86 -15.76 1.84
CA PHE A 247 -16.51 -15.68 0.42
C PHE A 247 -16.48 -17.04 -0.25
N ILE A 248 -16.03 -18.09 0.45
CA ILE A 248 -16.13 -19.48 -0.04
C ILE A 248 -17.60 -19.88 -0.23
N ASP A 249 -18.47 -19.60 0.74
CA ASP A 249 -19.92 -19.90 0.65
C ASP A 249 -20.62 -19.11 -0.47
N MET A 250 -20.13 -17.92 -0.81
CA MET A 250 -20.61 -17.09 -1.93
C MET A 250 -19.98 -17.48 -3.27
N HIS A 251 -18.88 -18.23 -3.27
CA HIS A 251 -18.19 -18.69 -4.46
C HIS A 251 -19.07 -19.69 -5.23
N PRO A 252 -19.29 -19.53 -6.55
CA PRO A 252 -20.16 -20.44 -7.32
C PRO A 252 -19.75 -21.91 -7.24
N LYS A 253 -18.44 -22.16 -7.12
CA LYS A 253 -17.83 -23.50 -7.00
C LYS A 253 -17.55 -23.91 -5.54
N ASN A 254 -17.91 -23.09 -4.55
CA ASN A 254 -17.58 -23.28 -3.14
C ASN A 254 -16.09 -23.54 -2.89
N SER A 255 -15.23 -22.73 -3.50
CA SER A 255 -13.77 -22.91 -3.54
C SER A 255 -13.04 -21.65 -3.06
N CYS A 256 -11.88 -21.86 -2.45
CA CYS A 256 -10.95 -20.80 -2.06
C CYS A 256 -9.81 -20.58 -3.04
N ASN A 257 -9.66 -21.45 -4.05
CA ASN A 257 -8.49 -21.51 -4.94
C ASN A 257 -8.86 -21.50 -6.42
N ASP A 258 -10.15 -21.47 -6.75
CA ASP A 258 -10.64 -21.43 -8.13
C ASP A 258 -11.17 -20.04 -8.44
N PRO A 259 -11.03 -19.53 -9.68
CA PRO A 259 -11.65 -18.28 -10.06
C PRO A 259 -13.18 -18.28 -9.91
N ILE A 260 -13.71 -17.12 -9.54
CA ILE A 260 -15.15 -16.88 -9.33
C ILE A 260 -15.91 -17.02 -10.65
N TYR A 261 -15.31 -16.50 -11.71
CA TYR A 261 -15.89 -16.44 -13.04
C TYR A 261 -15.04 -17.18 -14.06
N ASP A 262 -15.69 -17.62 -15.12
CA ASP A 262 -15.11 -18.04 -16.37
C ASP A 262 -15.42 -16.97 -17.43
N MET A 263 -14.57 -16.85 -18.46
CA MET A 263 -14.86 -15.96 -19.57
C MET A 263 -16.00 -16.54 -20.44
N PRO A 264 -17.03 -15.77 -20.80
CA PRO A 264 -18.07 -16.24 -21.72
C PRO A 264 -17.49 -16.67 -23.07
N ILE A 265 -18.01 -17.77 -23.61
CA ILE A 265 -17.58 -18.31 -24.92
C ILE A 265 -17.75 -17.28 -26.04
N ASP A 266 -18.83 -16.49 -25.97
CA ASP A 266 -19.15 -15.47 -26.98
C ASP A 266 -18.17 -14.28 -26.98
N CYS A 267 -17.30 -14.16 -25.98
CA CYS A 267 -16.26 -13.15 -25.90
C CYS A 267 -14.93 -13.59 -26.50
N THR A 268 -14.79 -14.86 -26.92
CA THR A 268 -13.49 -15.40 -27.36
C THR A 268 -13.60 -15.98 -28.76
N VAL A 269 -12.61 -15.67 -29.61
CA VAL A 269 -12.49 -16.30 -30.93
C VAL A 269 -11.95 -17.73 -30.81
N ASP A 270 -11.08 -18.00 -29.84
CA ASP A 270 -10.55 -19.33 -29.52
C ASP A 270 -10.59 -19.58 -28.00
N VAL A 271 -11.56 -20.40 -27.59
CA VAL A 271 -11.83 -20.70 -26.18
C VAL A 271 -10.66 -21.40 -25.50
N GLU A 272 -10.00 -22.34 -26.19
CA GLU A 272 -8.94 -23.13 -25.56
C GLU A 272 -7.65 -22.32 -25.46
N ALA A 273 -7.34 -21.52 -26.49
CA ALA A 273 -6.24 -20.56 -26.40
C ALA A 273 -6.48 -19.50 -25.31
N ALA A 274 -7.71 -18.98 -25.18
CA ALA A 274 -8.05 -18.01 -24.14
C ALA A 274 -7.85 -18.57 -22.73
N LYS A 275 -8.29 -19.82 -22.49
CA LYS A 275 -8.06 -20.51 -21.21
C LYS A 275 -6.57 -20.70 -20.91
N ASP A 276 -5.77 -21.06 -21.91
CA ASP A 276 -4.32 -21.21 -21.76
C ASP A 276 -3.65 -19.86 -21.44
N SER A 277 -4.07 -18.77 -22.12
CA SER A 277 -3.61 -17.42 -21.84
C SER A 277 -3.99 -16.95 -20.42
N ILE A 278 -5.22 -17.21 -19.96
CA ILE A 278 -5.64 -16.94 -18.57
C ILE A 278 -4.79 -17.75 -17.58
N ARG A 279 -4.54 -19.03 -17.85
CA ARG A 279 -3.71 -19.87 -16.97
C ARG A 279 -2.29 -19.30 -16.81
N LYS A 280 -1.69 -18.84 -17.91
CA LYS A 280 -0.38 -18.19 -17.91
C LYS A 280 -0.43 -16.85 -17.16
N LEU A 281 -1.49 -16.05 -17.33
CA LEU A 281 -1.72 -14.81 -16.58
C LEU A 281 -1.70 -15.05 -15.05
N CYS A 282 -2.36 -16.11 -14.56
CA CYS A 282 -2.35 -16.46 -13.14
C CYS A 282 -0.94 -16.65 -12.57
N MET A 283 0.03 -17.12 -13.38
CA MET A 283 1.41 -17.30 -12.94
C MET A 283 2.14 -15.97 -12.75
N PHE A 284 1.81 -14.95 -13.55
CA PHE A 284 2.32 -13.61 -13.36
C PHE A 284 1.68 -12.96 -12.14
N ASP A 285 0.36 -13.13 -11.98
CA ASP A 285 -0.37 -12.60 -10.83
C ASP A 285 0.15 -13.13 -9.49
N ALA A 286 0.52 -14.41 -9.47
CA ALA A 286 1.10 -15.06 -8.30
C ALA A 286 2.54 -14.61 -7.95
N ASN A 287 3.15 -13.72 -8.73
CA ASN A 287 4.54 -13.32 -8.55
C ASN A 287 4.62 -11.91 -7.94
N ASP A 288 5.11 -11.81 -6.69
CA ASP A 288 5.29 -10.56 -5.93
C ASP A 288 6.20 -9.49 -6.60
N ASP A 289 6.87 -9.84 -7.69
CA ASP A 289 7.73 -8.95 -8.47
C ASP A 289 7.02 -8.44 -9.76
N VAL A 290 5.78 -8.84 -10.02
CA VAL A 290 4.98 -8.45 -11.20
C VAL A 290 3.61 -7.90 -10.79
N PHE A 291 3.33 -6.65 -11.16
CA PHE A 291 2.00 -6.07 -10.98
C PHE A 291 1.15 -6.27 -12.25
N VAL A 292 0.05 -7.02 -12.13
CA VAL A 292 -0.83 -7.35 -13.25
C VAL A 292 -1.95 -6.33 -13.42
N ILE A 293 -2.08 -5.77 -14.63
CA ILE A 293 -3.15 -4.85 -15.01
C ILE A 293 -3.86 -5.38 -16.26
N ILE A 294 -5.14 -5.71 -16.14
CA ILE A 294 -6.05 -5.97 -17.28
C ILE A 294 -6.73 -4.67 -17.71
N ALA A 295 -7.16 -4.56 -18.97
CA ALA A 295 -7.65 -3.30 -19.55
C ALA A 295 -8.90 -2.72 -18.86
N HIS A 296 -9.68 -3.59 -18.22
CA HIS A 296 -10.98 -3.30 -17.64
C HIS A 296 -11.03 -3.49 -16.13
N ASP A 297 -9.89 -3.44 -15.43
CA ASP A 297 -9.86 -3.58 -13.98
C ASP A 297 -10.32 -2.29 -13.27
N ALA A 298 -11.58 -2.26 -12.83
CA ALA A 298 -12.09 -1.12 -12.06
C ALA A 298 -11.46 -1.00 -10.66
N THR A 299 -10.84 -2.07 -10.14
CA THR A 299 -10.32 -2.10 -8.77
C THR A 299 -9.07 -1.24 -8.60
N ILE A 300 -8.33 -0.96 -9.67
CA ILE A 300 -7.08 -0.19 -9.59
C ILE A 300 -7.29 1.33 -9.70
N LEU A 301 -8.50 1.80 -10.04
CA LEU A 301 -8.78 3.23 -10.30
C LEU A 301 -8.49 4.15 -9.11
N ASP A 302 -8.73 3.69 -7.89
CA ASP A 302 -8.46 4.47 -6.66
C ASP A 302 -7.05 4.18 -6.09
N GLU A 303 -6.32 3.20 -6.65
CA GLU A 303 -5.10 2.63 -6.04
C GLU A 303 -3.81 2.97 -6.80
N VAL A 304 -3.88 3.34 -8.09
CA VAL A 304 -2.69 3.67 -8.89
C VAL A 304 -2.61 5.15 -9.25
N ASP A 305 -1.39 5.66 -9.37
CA ASP A 305 -1.15 6.98 -9.92
C ASP A 305 -1.39 6.99 -11.44
N PHE A 306 -2.23 7.90 -11.91
CA PHE A 306 -2.49 8.11 -13.34
C PHE A 306 -1.57 9.19 -13.93
N PHE A 307 -1.40 9.15 -15.25
CA PHE A 307 -0.66 10.16 -16.01
C PHE A 307 -1.13 11.57 -15.62
N PRO A 308 -0.20 12.53 -15.36
CA PRO A 308 1.22 12.55 -15.71
C PRO A 308 2.19 11.82 -14.75
N ARG A 309 1.69 11.18 -13.70
CA ARG A 309 2.53 10.40 -12.79
C ARG A 309 2.77 8.99 -13.35
N ASN A 310 3.85 8.35 -12.91
CA ASN A 310 4.20 6.99 -13.30
C ASN A 310 3.89 5.97 -12.19
N ILE A 311 3.74 4.71 -12.62
CA ILE A 311 3.47 3.55 -11.77
C ILE A 311 4.74 2.78 -11.38
N ASN A 312 5.94 3.27 -11.70
CA ASN A 312 7.17 2.48 -11.61
C ASN A 312 7.51 2.06 -10.17
N SER A 313 7.16 2.87 -9.18
CA SER A 313 7.39 2.58 -7.76
C SER A 313 6.22 1.86 -7.08
N TRP A 314 5.42 1.09 -7.83
CA TRP A 314 4.21 0.43 -7.31
C TRP A 314 4.48 -0.42 -6.07
N ARG A 315 5.62 -1.13 -6.06
CA ARG A 315 6.01 -2.02 -4.95
C ARG A 315 6.31 -1.25 -3.68
N VAL A 316 7.05 -0.14 -3.78
CA VAL A 316 7.38 0.75 -2.64
C VAL A 316 6.12 1.47 -2.13
N LYS A 317 5.21 1.83 -3.02
CA LYS A 317 3.93 2.47 -2.66
C LYS A 317 2.89 1.48 -2.11
N GLY A 318 3.15 0.17 -2.23
CA GLY A 318 2.26 -0.89 -1.75
C GLY A 318 0.98 -1.04 -2.59
N PHE A 319 1.02 -0.73 -3.89
CA PHE A 319 -0.14 -0.85 -4.79
C PHE A 319 -0.59 -2.30 -5.01
N ASP A 320 0.36 -3.24 -4.98
CA ASP A 320 0.10 -4.68 -5.06
C ASP A 320 -0.46 -5.27 -3.75
N ALA A 321 -0.35 -4.51 -2.65
CA ALA A 321 -0.71 -4.98 -1.32
C ALA A 321 -2.11 -4.55 -0.86
N LYS A 322 -3.09 -4.24 -1.72
CA LYS A 322 -4.38 -3.69 -1.24
C LYS A 322 -5.66 -4.18 -1.92
N ILE A 323 -6.21 -5.26 -1.34
CA ILE A 323 -7.54 -5.16 -0.72
C ILE A 323 -7.36 -5.55 0.76
N ILE A 324 -7.24 -4.58 1.68
CA ILE A 324 -7.04 -4.89 3.11
C ILE A 324 -7.74 -3.92 4.11
N CYS A 325 -8.54 -2.91 3.71
CA CYS A 325 -9.07 -1.94 4.69
C CYS A 325 -10.60 -1.79 4.82
N ILE A 326 -11.03 -1.63 6.08
CA ILE A 326 -12.44 -1.50 6.52
C ILE A 326 -13.16 -0.30 5.87
N LYS A 327 -12.42 0.73 5.47
CA LYS A 327 -12.98 1.95 4.85
C LYS A 327 -13.50 1.68 3.44
N GLU A 328 -12.81 0.84 2.68
CA GLU A 328 -13.23 0.41 1.33
C GLU A 328 -14.42 -0.58 1.42
N LEU A 329 -14.39 -1.49 2.39
CA LEU A 329 -15.53 -2.35 2.74
C LEU A 329 -16.77 -1.55 3.16
N LYS A 330 -16.61 -0.45 3.90
CA LYS A 330 -17.69 0.47 4.30
C LYS A 330 -18.27 1.22 3.09
N LYS A 331 -17.43 1.67 2.15
CA LYS A 331 -17.84 2.35 0.91
C LYS A 331 -18.70 1.43 0.03
N GLU A 332 -18.33 0.15 -0.06
CA GLU A 332 -19.05 -0.83 -0.88
C GLU A 332 -20.29 -1.40 -0.16
N ALA A 333 -20.25 -1.55 1.17
CA ALA A 333 -21.43 -1.91 1.96
C ALA A 333 -22.51 -0.82 1.92
N ASN A 334 -22.13 0.46 2.02
CA ASN A 334 -23.07 1.58 1.94
C ASN A 334 -23.71 1.73 0.55
N ARG A 335 -23.09 1.23 -0.52
CA ARG A 335 -23.72 1.19 -1.86
C ARG A 335 -24.82 0.14 -1.97
N ASN A 336 -24.74 -0.93 -1.19
CA ASN A 336 -25.58 -2.11 -1.32
C ASN A 336 -26.64 -2.26 -0.20
N LEU A 337 -26.49 -1.54 0.91
CA LEU A 337 -27.45 -1.57 2.02
C LEU A 337 -28.68 -0.68 1.76
N PRO A 338 -29.89 -1.09 2.16
CA PRO A 338 -31.06 -0.22 2.14
C PRO A 338 -30.89 0.99 3.07
N ARG A 339 -31.44 2.14 2.67
CA ARG A 339 -31.26 3.45 3.33
C ARG A 339 -31.46 3.47 4.84
N ILE A 340 -32.40 2.68 5.37
CA ILE A 340 -32.65 2.60 6.83
C ILE A 340 -31.47 1.97 7.60
N TYR A 341 -30.70 1.10 6.96
CA TYR A 341 -29.51 0.48 7.52
C TYR A 341 -28.27 1.33 7.29
N GLN A 342 -28.21 2.08 6.18
CA GLN A 342 -27.21 3.14 6.00
C GLN A 342 -27.36 4.20 7.11
N GLU A 343 -28.58 4.69 7.36
CA GLU A 343 -28.87 5.68 8.39
C GLU A 343 -28.65 5.15 9.82
N PHE A 344 -28.90 3.87 10.07
CA PHE A 344 -28.62 3.24 11.37
C PHE A 344 -27.12 2.96 11.60
N HIS A 345 -26.40 2.58 10.55
CA HIS A 345 -24.95 2.34 10.58
C HIS A 345 -24.15 3.65 10.65
N ASP A 346 -24.50 4.62 9.81
CA ASP A 346 -23.84 5.93 9.77
C ASP A 346 -24.32 6.85 10.90
N GLY A 347 -25.49 6.60 11.47
CA GLY A 347 -26.12 7.37 12.55
C GLY A 347 -26.09 6.70 13.93
N GLY A 348 -25.24 5.69 14.14
CA GLY A 348 -25.22 4.82 15.34
C GLY A 348 -25.62 5.52 16.64
N ALA A 349 -26.66 5.00 17.31
CA ALA A 349 -27.22 5.41 18.60
C ALA A 349 -26.80 6.82 19.11
N MET A 350 -27.57 7.85 18.73
CA MET A 350 -27.46 9.25 19.21
C MET A 350 -26.20 10.00 18.72
N ASP A 351 -25.64 10.92 19.53
CA ASP A 351 -24.87 12.13 19.17
C ASP A 351 -23.50 11.90 18.50
N LEU A 352 -23.28 10.72 17.92
CA LEU A 352 -22.08 10.35 17.16
C LEU A 352 -20.78 10.42 17.96
N ILE A 353 -20.81 10.60 19.29
CA ILE A 353 -19.60 10.85 20.09
C ILE A 353 -18.61 9.69 19.96
N THR A 354 -19.04 8.44 20.04
CA THR A 354 -18.12 7.28 20.05
C THR A 354 -17.59 6.91 18.66
N LEU A 355 -18.40 7.02 17.61
CA LEU A 355 -17.96 6.77 16.23
C LEU A 355 -17.11 7.93 15.72
N ARG A 356 -17.53 9.18 15.98
CA ARG A 356 -16.73 10.37 15.71
C ARG A 356 -15.46 10.39 16.53
N ASP A 357 -15.45 9.97 17.80
CA ASP A 357 -14.21 9.94 18.60
C ASP A 357 -13.24 8.85 18.13
N ASN A 358 -13.74 7.73 17.60
CA ASN A 358 -12.91 6.68 16.99
C ASN A 358 -12.40 7.08 15.58
N GLU A 359 -13.24 7.69 14.76
CA GLU A 359 -12.84 8.23 13.46
C GLU A 359 -11.94 9.49 13.63
N GLU A 360 -12.20 10.33 14.63
CA GLU A 360 -11.32 11.42 15.06
C GLU A 360 -10.10 10.91 15.79
N ALA A 361 -10.07 9.74 16.44
CA ALA A 361 -8.83 9.17 16.95
C ALA A 361 -7.89 8.78 15.80
N PHE A 362 -8.44 8.27 14.69
CA PHE A 362 -7.69 8.06 13.45
C PHE A 362 -7.34 9.36 12.71
N ASN A 363 -8.23 10.36 12.69
CA ASN A 363 -7.97 11.66 12.06
C ASN A 363 -7.18 12.66 12.93
N ARG A 364 -7.08 12.43 14.24
CA ARG A 364 -6.22 13.17 15.19
C ARG A 364 -4.74 12.90 14.90
N TYR A 365 -4.42 11.76 14.30
CA TYR A 365 -3.10 11.48 13.75
C TYR A 365 -3.05 11.80 12.26
N LYS A 366 -2.79 13.07 11.96
CA LYS A 366 -2.16 13.44 10.69
C LYS A 366 -0.73 12.91 10.72
N ILE A 367 -0.42 11.87 9.93
CA ILE A 367 0.96 11.60 9.54
C ILE A 367 1.35 12.71 8.55
N ARG A 368 1.76 13.85 9.11
CA ARG A 368 2.70 14.73 8.44
C ARG A 368 4.08 14.12 8.67
N PRO A 369 5.01 14.15 7.70
CA PRO A 369 6.43 14.06 8.05
C PRO A 369 6.71 15.29 8.91
N VAL A 370 6.66 15.12 10.23
CA VAL A 370 7.15 16.12 11.16
C VAL A 370 8.59 15.75 11.45
N SER A 371 9.43 16.02 10.46
CA SER A 371 10.75 16.54 10.79
C SER A 371 10.48 17.83 11.57
N LEU A 372 10.94 17.86 12.83
CA LEU A 372 10.99 19.04 13.71
C LEU A 372 9.67 19.44 14.40
N ILE A 373 9.52 19.05 15.67
CA ILE A 373 8.58 19.71 16.60
C ILE A 373 9.36 20.78 17.37
N ASN A 374 8.81 22.00 17.37
CA ASN A 374 9.23 23.20 18.10
C ASN A 374 10.73 23.54 18.02
N VAL A 375 11.08 24.24 16.95
CA VAL A 375 12.43 24.78 16.68
C VAL A 375 12.54 26.27 16.97
N GLU A 376 11.61 26.82 17.74
CA GLU A 376 11.63 28.24 18.10
C GLU A 376 12.93 28.64 18.81
N ASN A 377 13.59 27.68 19.46
CA ASN A 377 14.92 27.83 20.06
C ASN A 377 15.81 26.61 19.72
N ILE A 378 16.24 26.44 18.47
CA ILE A 378 17.41 25.59 18.19
C ILE A 378 18.66 26.44 18.43
N ASP A 379 19.47 26.04 19.42
CA ASP A 379 20.85 26.51 19.50
C ASP A 379 21.66 25.83 18.39
N MET A 380 21.81 26.54 17.27
CA MET A 380 22.59 26.10 16.11
C MET A 380 24.11 26.28 16.33
N SER A 381 24.52 26.66 17.54
CA SER A 381 25.93 26.81 17.84
C SER A 381 26.60 25.47 18.07
N THR A 382 27.84 25.35 17.58
CA THR A 382 28.68 24.19 17.85
C THR A 382 30.03 24.67 18.38
N THR A 383 30.74 23.80 19.10
CA THR A 383 32.06 24.15 19.65
C THR A 383 33.14 23.55 18.77
N ILE A 384 33.82 24.39 18.00
CA ILE A 384 34.99 23.98 17.20
C ILE A 384 36.22 24.43 17.96
N LEU A 385 37.09 23.48 18.36
CA LEU A 385 38.36 23.78 19.04
C LEU A 385 38.19 24.67 20.29
N ASN A 386 37.22 24.34 21.16
CA ASN A 386 36.85 25.13 22.36
C ASN A 386 36.38 26.57 22.07
N THR A 387 36.01 26.87 20.83
CA THR A 387 35.42 28.16 20.44
C THR A 387 33.99 27.93 20.00
N LYS A 388 33.03 28.66 20.60
CA LYS A 388 31.62 28.61 20.22
C LYS A 388 31.48 29.27 18.84
N ALA A 389 31.10 28.49 17.83
CA ALA A 389 30.81 28.95 16.48
C ALA A 389 29.29 29.08 16.30
N GLU A 390 28.81 30.26 15.92
CA GLU A 390 27.40 30.54 15.60
C GLU A 390 27.28 30.75 14.09
N GLY A 391 26.64 29.80 13.37
CA GLY A 391 26.43 29.87 11.92
C GLY A 391 26.11 28.53 11.25
N ASP A 392 25.32 28.55 10.17
CA ASP A 392 24.83 27.41 9.37
C ASP A 392 25.97 26.54 8.78
N LEU A 393 26.55 25.66 9.58
CA LEU A 393 27.32 24.52 9.11
C LEU A 393 26.35 23.39 8.75
N LYS A 394 25.68 23.52 7.59
CA LYS A 394 24.85 22.43 7.03
C LYS A 394 25.76 21.30 6.53
N MET A 395 26.14 20.38 7.40
CA MET A 395 26.49 19.03 6.96
C MET A 395 25.18 18.30 6.64
N SER A 396 25.00 17.97 5.36
CA SER A 396 23.77 17.40 4.81
C SER A 396 23.26 16.18 5.58
N TYR A 397 21.93 16.12 5.77
CA TYR A 397 21.23 14.97 6.32
C TYR A 397 21.42 13.75 5.40
N ASN A 398 21.83 12.61 5.98
CA ASN A 398 21.82 11.27 5.37
C ASN A 398 22.59 11.06 4.03
N THR A 399 23.59 11.86 3.70
CA THR A 399 24.38 11.64 2.46
C THR A 399 25.85 11.35 2.77
N MET A 400 26.22 10.07 2.72
CA MET A 400 27.60 9.68 2.38
C MET A 400 27.57 9.19 0.93
N HIS A 401 27.71 10.12 -0.02
CA HIS A 401 28.18 9.76 -1.35
C HIS A 401 29.67 9.43 -1.23
N THR A 402 30.05 8.18 -1.52
CA THR A 402 31.44 7.77 -1.75
C THR A 402 31.72 7.58 -3.24
N ASP A 403 31.06 8.35 -4.10
CA ASP A 403 31.52 8.52 -5.47
C ASP A 403 32.66 9.53 -5.51
N HIS A 404 33.76 9.16 -6.17
CA HIS A 404 34.96 9.97 -6.37
C HIS A 404 34.75 11.19 -7.30
N THR A 405 33.53 11.70 -7.41
CA THR A 405 33.19 12.92 -8.14
C THR A 405 32.50 13.89 -7.18
N VAL A 406 33.28 14.80 -6.61
CA VAL A 406 32.76 15.90 -5.79
C VAL A 406 32.46 17.09 -6.70
N THR A 407 31.18 17.31 -6.98
CA THR A 407 30.69 18.64 -7.38
C THR A 407 30.43 19.41 -6.09
N ALA A 408 31.34 20.32 -5.73
CA ALA A 408 31.11 21.27 -4.65
C ALA A 408 30.09 22.31 -5.13
N MET A 409 28.87 22.28 -4.60
CA MET A 409 27.93 23.40 -4.74
C MET A 409 28.46 24.59 -3.96
N LYS A 410 28.99 25.58 -4.69
CA LYS A 410 29.15 26.94 -4.21
C LYS A 410 28.15 27.78 -4.98
N GLU A 411 27.14 28.31 -4.30
CA GLU A 411 26.23 29.31 -4.87
C GLU A 411 27.07 30.49 -5.39
N THR A 412 27.23 30.57 -6.69
CA THR A 412 27.61 31.79 -7.41
C THR A 412 26.80 31.84 -8.71
N SER A 413 26.37 33.05 -9.06
CA SER A 413 25.35 33.41 -10.06
C SER A 413 25.56 32.80 -11.47
N PRO A 414 24.50 32.76 -12.33
CA PRO A 414 24.44 31.94 -13.55
C PRO A 414 25.35 32.32 -14.74
N ASP A 415 26.24 33.30 -14.65
CA ASP A 415 26.81 33.97 -15.85
C ASP A 415 28.29 33.65 -16.18
N HIS A 416 28.85 32.51 -15.78
CA HIS A 416 30.29 32.23 -16.04
C HIS A 416 30.63 30.76 -16.38
N TRP A 417 29.99 30.19 -17.39
CA TRP A 417 30.29 28.81 -17.87
C TRP A 417 31.01 28.78 -19.21
N ILE A 418 32.12 29.51 -19.36
CA ILE A 418 33.05 29.24 -20.47
C ILE A 418 34.49 29.27 -19.94
N LYS A 419 35.21 28.17 -20.22
CA LYS A 419 36.67 27.91 -20.12
C LYS A 419 37.15 27.25 -18.83
N GLU A 420 37.34 25.92 -18.89
CA GLU A 420 38.67 25.26 -18.80
C GLU A 420 38.49 23.75 -18.57
N GLU A 421 38.50 22.98 -19.66
CA GLU A 421 39.01 21.60 -19.64
C GLU A 421 40.54 21.70 -19.47
N MET A 422 41.10 21.36 -18.30
CA MET A 422 42.52 21.07 -18.18
C MET A 422 42.87 20.23 -16.93
N ALA A 423 43.40 19.03 -17.20
CA ALA A 423 44.33 18.23 -16.38
C ALA A 423 43.95 17.81 -14.94
N TRP A 424 43.44 16.58 -14.78
CA TRP A 424 43.35 15.85 -13.50
C TRP A 424 43.91 14.42 -13.59
N ASN A 425 45.18 14.27 -13.97
CA ASN A 425 45.80 12.92 -14.05
C ASN A 425 46.90 12.62 -13.02
N ASP A 426 47.29 13.53 -12.10
CA ASP A 426 48.50 13.31 -11.29
C ASP A 426 48.41 13.64 -9.77
N ALA A 427 47.22 13.68 -9.15
CA ALA A 427 47.11 13.87 -7.69
C ALA A 427 46.28 12.77 -6.99
N ILE A 428 46.94 11.92 -6.20
CA ILE A 428 46.28 11.00 -5.24
C ILE A 428 45.96 11.80 -3.97
N ASP A 429 45.03 12.74 -4.06
CA ASP A 429 44.45 13.39 -2.88
C ASP A 429 43.11 12.72 -2.55
N PHE A 430 43.02 12.11 -1.35
CA PHE A 430 41.76 11.57 -0.85
C PHE A 430 40.88 12.73 -0.39
N ALA A 431 39.69 12.85 -0.97
CA ALA A 431 38.66 13.75 -0.45
C ALA A 431 38.35 13.42 1.03
N PRO A 432 38.01 14.41 1.88
CA PRO A 432 37.68 14.17 3.28
C PRO A 432 36.56 13.14 3.43
N GLN A 433 36.70 12.17 4.34
CA GLN A 433 35.68 11.16 4.62
C GLN A 433 34.88 11.55 5.89
N PRO A 434 33.65 12.06 5.77
CA PRO A 434 32.81 12.39 6.93
C PRO A 434 32.07 11.15 7.43
N SER A 435 32.17 10.82 8.72
CA SER A 435 31.31 9.85 9.41
C SER A 435 30.46 10.60 10.43
N SER A 436 29.14 10.43 10.39
CA SER A 436 28.22 11.03 11.35
C SER A 436 27.27 9.98 11.92
N ALA A 437 26.86 10.17 13.17
CA ALA A 437 25.89 9.31 13.83
C ALA A 437 24.95 10.16 14.67
N MET A 438 23.65 9.87 14.65
CA MET A 438 22.65 10.56 15.46
C MET A 438 22.29 9.71 16.67
N ILE A 439 22.36 10.27 17.87
CA ILE A 439 22.16 9.56 19.14
C ILE A 439 21.05 10.23 19.92
N MET A 440 20.10 9.44 20.42
CA MET A 440 19.12 9.89 21.40
C MET A 440 19.49 9.37 22.79
N ARG A 441 19.71 10.28 23.75
CA ARG A 441 20.06 9.95 25.14
C ARG A 441 18.87 10.24 26.07
N PHE A 442 18.62 9.35 27.02
CA PHE A 442 17.49 9.43 27.94
C PHE A 442 17.93 9.56 29.40
N GLU A 443 17.37 10.53 30.12
CA GLU A 443 17.46 10.63 31.58
C GLU A 443 16.12 10.28 32.27
N SER A 444 15.00 10.63 31.64
CA SER A 444 13.65 10.21 32.02
C SER A 444 12.69 10.28 30.83
N ILE A 445 11.43 9.85 30.98
CA ILE A 445 10.42 9.86 29.90
C ILE A 445 10.21 11.26 29.31
N ASN A 446 10.39 12.31 30.11
CA ASN A 446 10.20 13.71 29.68
C ASN A 446 11.51 14.46 29.44
N VAL A 447 12.67 13.81 29.67
CA VAL A 447 13.99 14.44 29.56
C VAL A 447 14.88 13.57 28.70
N TYR A 448 15.03 13.98 27.44
CA TYR A 448 15.87 13.34 26.44
C TYR A 448 16.57 14.40 25.59
N ALA A 449 17.76 14.06 25.07
CA ALA A 449 18.57 14.95 24.26
C ALA A 449 19.04 14.24 22.99
N TYR A 450 19.09 14.98 21.89
CA TYR A 450 19.69 14.54 20.63
C TYR A 450 21.12 15.04 20.54
N MET A 451 22.01 14.19 20.05
CA MET A 451 23.39 14.53 19.77
C MET A 451 23.77 13.97 18.40
N GLN A 452 24.62 14.67 17.66
CA GLN A 452 25.09 14.24 16.34
C GLN A 452 26.62 14.20 16.31
N PRO A 453 27.26 13.22 16.96
CA PRO A 453 28.69 13.03 16.85
C PRO A 453 29.11 12.84 15.38
N CYS A 454 30.10 13.61 14.96
CA CYS A 454 30.69 13.56 13.63
C CYS A 454 32.22 13.45 13.72
N MET A 455 32.81 12.72 12.79
CA MET A 455 34.24 12.60 12.59
C MET A 455 34.56 12.84 11.11
N LEU A 456 35.49 13.75 10.84
CA LEU A 456 36.05 13.98 9.52
C LEU A 456 37.48 13.46 9.50
N VAL A 457 37.80 12.59 8.54
CA VAL A 457 39.15 12.06 8.34
C VAL A 457 39.67 12.50 6.98
N GLU A 458 40.77 13.24 6.98
CA GLU A 458 41.57 13.55 5.80
C GLU A 458 42.91 12.84 5.94
N TRP A 459 43.26 12.01 4.97
CA TRP A 459 44.42 11.13 5.03
C TRP A 459 45.15 11.11 3.70
N ASN A 460 46.45 11.44 3.71
CA ASN A 460 47.28 11.42 2.52
C ASN A 460 48.28 10.25 2.59
N GLY A 461 48.07 9.23 1.74
CA GLY A 461 48.86 8.01 1.75
C GLY A 461 50.31 8.14 1.27
N LEU A 462 50.64 9.22 0.56
CA LEU A 462 51.99 9.49 0.07
C LEU A 462 52.84 10.24 1.10
N THR A 463 52.25 11.25 1.74
CA THR A 463 52.93 12.09 2.74
C THR A 463 52.79 11.56 4.17
N LYS A 464 51.89 10.58 4.38
CA LYS A 464 51.50 10.04 5.69
C LYS A 464 50.97 11.10 6.66
N GLN A 465 50.47 12.22 6.13
CA GLN A 465 49.81 13.25 6.91
C GLN A 465 48.33 12.88 7.12
N GLU A 466 47.86 13.08 8.35
CA GLU A 466 46.48 12.78 8.75
C GLU A 466 45.91 13.99 9.49
N LYS A 467 44.69 14.38 9.14
CA LYS A 467 43.93 15.40 9.83
C LYS A 467 42.57 14.83 10.20
N VAL A 468 42.32 14.76 11.50
CA VAL A 468 41.07 14.21 12.05
C VAL A 468 40.38 15.27 12.89
N ILE A 469 39.12 15.53 12.58
CA ILE A 469 38.28 16.49 13.30
C ILE A 469 37.11 15.74 13.88
N PHE A 470 36.91 15.88 15.18
CA PHE A 470 35.74 15.37 15.88
C PHE A 470 34.83 16.54 16.25
N VAL A 471 33.52 16.39 16.02
CA VAL A 471 32.48 17.40 16.30
C VAL A 471 31.38 16.73 17.13
N ASP A 472 30.86 17.43 18.14
CA ASP A 472 29.74 16.98 18.99
C ASP A 472 29.87 15.57 19.61
N ILE A 473 31.08 15.23 20.06
CA ILE A 473 31.36 13.96 20.73
C ILE A 473 30.87 13.99 22.19
N PRO A 474 30.08 13.00 22.65
CA PRO A 474 29.71 12.87 24.06
C PRO A 474 30.94 12.82 24.98
N GLU A 475 30.92 13.51 26.12
CA GLU A 475 32.09 13.58 27.03
C GLU A 475 32.61 12.19 27.48
N GLN A 476 31.71 11.21 27.64
CA GLN A 476 32.09 9.81 27.90
C GLN A 476 32.90 9.20 26.74
N ALA A 477 32.47 9.43 25.49
CA ALA A 477 33.14 8.96 24.28
C ALA A 477 34.46 9.71 24.03
N LYS A 478 34.52 11.01 24.35
CA LYS A 478 35.72 11.85 24.20
C LYS A 478 36.89 11.33 25.02
N LYS A 479 36.67 10.97 26.30
CA LYS A 479 37.70 10.38 27.14
C LYS A 479 38.21 9.05 26.58
N ALA A 480 37.30 8.17 26.17
CA ALA A 480 37.64 6.88 25.58
C ALA A 480 38.43 7.02 24.27
N LEU A 481 38.08 8.00 23.42
CA LEU A 481 38.78 8.28 22.17
C LEU A 481 40.20 8.78 22.40
N VAL A 482 40.41 9.70 23.35
CA VAL A 482 41.75 10.23 23.67
C VAL A 482 42.66 9.14 24.26
N GLU A 483 42.13 8.26 25.09
CA GLU A 483 42.89 7.16 25.70
C GLU A 483 43.21 6.01 24.72
N SER A 484 42.45 5.90 23.61
CA SER A 484 42.57 4.81 22.64
C SER A 484 43.30 5.19 21.34
N ILE A 485 43.92 6.36 21.25
CA ILE A 485 44.64 6.83 20.06
C ILE A 485 45.75 5.83 19.66
N PRO A 486 45.71 5.24 18.46
CA PRO A 486 46.68 4.27 18.01
C PRO A 486 48.04 4.92 17.73
N SER A 487 49.08 4.09 17.72
CA SER A 487 50.43 4.54 17.37
C SER A 487 50.48 5.14 15.97
N ASN A 488 51.39 6.10 15.74
CA ASN A 488 51.60 6.71 14.41
C ASN A 488 51.84 5.66 13.31
N ALA A 489 52.56 4.57 13.62
CA ALA A 489 52.86 3.51 12.67
C ALA A 489 51.57 2.80 12.20
N SER A 490 50.66 2.50 13.12
CA SER A 490 49.39 1.81 12.83
C SER A 490 48.41 2.68 12.07
N ARG A 491 48.35 3.98 12.38
CA ARG A 491 47.45 4.92 11.68
C ARG A 491 47.89 5.18 10.24
N SER A 492 49.20 5.36 10.03
CA SER A 492 49.76 5.58 8.70
C SER A 492 49.58 4.40 7.74
N SER A 493 49.22 3.21 8.25
CA SER A 493 49.05 1.99 7.47
C SER A 493 47.57 1.65 7.20
N CYS A 494 46.62 2.27 7.92
CA CYS A 494 45.19 2.00 7.75
C CYS A 494 44.32 3.23 8.09
N PRO A 495 43.77 3.96 7.09
CA PRO A 495 42.94 5.14 7.35
C PRO A 495 41.62 4.81 8.06
N PHE A 496 41.13 3.57 7.91
CA PHE A 496 39.89 3.08 8.54
C PHE A 496 39.99 2.90 10.06
N LEU A 497 41.20 2.96 10.63
CA LEU A 497 41.40 2.79 12.07
C LEU A 497 40.69 3.86 12.89
N TRP A 498 40.66 5.10 12.37
CA TRP A 498 39.91 6.21 12.98
C TRP A 498 38.41 5.93 13.02
N HIS A 499 37.85 5.37 11.94
CA HIS A 499 36.43 5.00 11.88
C HIS A 499 36.08 3.87 12.84
N THR A 500 36.97 2.89 13.01
CA THR A 500 36.79 1.80 13.99
C THR A 500 36.78 2.32 15.41
N MET A 501 37.68 3.24 15.76
CA MET A 501 37.71 3.84 17.09
C MET A 501 36.46 4.68 17.37
N PHE A 502 36.07 5.49 16.39
CA PHE A 502 34.88 6.31 16.46
C PHE A 502 33.64 5.42 16.67
N ALA A 503 33.44 4.42 15.82
CA ALA A 503 32.41 3.41 15.97
C ALA A 503 32.41 2.78 17.37
N GLN A 504 33.57 2.32 17.85
CA GLN A 504 33.70 1.71 19.17
C GLN A 504 33.24 2.64 20.30
N SER A 505 33.55 3.93 20.21
CA SER A 505 33.11 4.91 21.21
C SER A 505 31.60 5.14 21.19
N LEU A 506 30.96 5.00 20.02
CA LEU A 506 29.52 5.22 19.86
C LEU A 506 28.67 4.00 20.20
N VAL A 507 29.16 2.78 19.96
CA VAL A 507 28.43 1.54 20.29
C VAL A 507 28.02 1.51 21.76
N GLU A 508 28.90 1.94 22.66
CA GLU A 508 28.60 2.00 24.09
C GLU A 508 27.51 3.03 24.40
N VAL A 509 27.50 4.18 23.72
CA VAL A 509 26.48 5.22 23.91
C VAL A 509 25.10 4.74 23.43
N TYR A 510 25.03 4.08 22.26
CA TYR A 510 23.78 3.48 21.78
C TYR A 510 23.28 2.35 22.70
N ARG A 511 24.21 1.54 23.21
CA ARG A 511 23.91 0.49 24.17
C ARG A 511 23.32 1.10 25.45
N GLU A 512 23.95 2.11 26.04
CA GLU A 512 23.42 2.81 27.23
C GLU A 512 22.02 3.38 26.98
N ALA A 513 21.78 4.02 25.84
CA ALA A 513 20.46 4.54 25.49
C ALA A 513 19.38 3.44 25.44
N ALA A 514 19.68 2.29 24.83
CA ALA A 514 18.78 1.14 24.80
C ALA A 514 18.52 0.55 26.20
N TRP A 515 19.55 0.50 27.06
CA TRP A 515 19.39 0.06 28.45
C TRP A 515 18.51 1.01 29.27
N CYS A 516 18.70 2.32 29.12
CA CYS A 516 17.85 3.32 29.78
C CYS A 516 16.38 3.15 29.40
N MET A 517 16.07 2.99 28.11
CA MET A 517 14.70 2.72 27.66
C MET A 517 14.14 1.43 28.24
N ARG A 518 14.95 0.37 28.30
CA ARG A 518 14.54 -0.90 28.94
C ARG A 518 14.18 -0.72 30.41
N HIS A 519 14.93 0.10 31.17
CA HIS A 519 14.63 0.37 32.58
C HIS A 519 13.29 1.10 32.74
N LEU A 520 12.99 2.05 31.85
CA LEU A 520 11.70 2.75 31.84
C LEU A 520 10.54 1.79 31.58
N VAL A 521 10.63 0.93 30.55
CA VAL A 521 9.59 -0.08 30.23
C VAL A 521 9.38 -1.04 31.39
N ARG A 522 10.46 -1.54 31.98
CA ARG A 522 10.35 -2.44 33.13
C ARG A 522 9.69 -1.77 34.34
N ALA A 523 9.91 -0.48 34.54
CA ALA A 523 9.23 0.27 35.59
C ALA A 523 7.72 0.39 35.32
N ALA A 524 7.31 0.59 34.07
CA ALA A 524 5.91 0.60 33.66
C ALA A 524 5.24 -0.79 33.84
N GLU A 525 5.90 -1.87 33.40
CA GLU A 525 5.42 -3.25 33.57
C GLU A 525 5.15 -3.59 35.06
N LYS A 526 6.05 -3.19 35.96
CA LYS A 526 5.89 -3.42 37.40
C LYS A 526 4.72 -2.65 38.01
N ARG A 527 4.38 -1.47 37.49
CA ARG A 527 3.25 -0.67 37.98
C ARG A 527 1.92 -1.31 37.62
N ILE A 528 1.81 -1.85 36.41
CA ILE A 528 0.61 -2.58 35.94
C ILE A 528 0.38 -3.86 36.77
N SER A 529 1.46 -4.49 37.25
CA SER A 529 1.36 -5.69 38.09
C SER A 529 1.00 -5.41 39.57
N SER A 530 0.80 -4.15 39.97
CA SER A 530 0.50 -3.78 41.36
C SER A 530 -1.01 -3.87 41.66
N PRO A 531 -1.44 -4.46 42.80
CA PRO A 531 -2.86 -4.57 43.18
C PRO A 531 -3.53 -3.23 43.53
N THR A 532 -2.76 -2.15 43.64
CA THR A 532 -3.24 -0.75 43.77
C THR A 532 -3.08 -0.05 42.43
N TYR A 533 -3.70 -0.62 41.40
CA TYR A 533 -3.66 -0.10 40.04
C TYR A 533 -4.33 1.28 39.98
N VAL A 534 -3.52 2.30 39.72
CA VAL A 534 -3.97 3.58 39.18
C VAL A 534 -3.68 3.50 37.69
N PRO A 535 -4.65 3.74 36.79
CA PRO A 535 -4.43 3.69 35.35
C PRO A 535 -3.17 4.46 35.01
N LEU A 536 -2.20 3.78 34.39
CA LEU A 536 -1.04 4.48 33.86
C LEU A 536 -1.61 5.44 32.82
N VAL A 537 -1.36 6.75 32.95
CA VAL A 537 -1.84 7.73 31.97
C VAL A 537 -1.34 7.27 30.60
N ASP A 538 -2.27 6.97 29.68
CA ASP A 538 -1.99 6.43 28.34
C ASP A 538 -0.84 7.16 27.65
N SER A 539 -0.71 8.47 27.90
CA SER A 539 0.37 9.32 27.39
C SER A 539 1.77 8.79 27.70
N VAL A 540 2.01 8.25 28.90
CA VAL A 540 3.35 7.82 29.33
C VAL A 540 3.81 6.58 28.56
N VAL A 541 2.91 5.61 28.34
CA VAL A 541 3.23 4.39 27.56
C VAL A 541 3.38 4.74 26.08
N HIS A 542 2.54 5.65 25.57
CA HIS A 542 2.64 6.16 24.21
C HIS A 542 3.94 6.93 23.95
N ASP A 543 4.37 7.80 24.87
CA ASP A 543 5.64 8.52 24.76
C ASP A 543 6.83 7.56 24.78
N MET A 544 6.77 6.52 25.62
CA MET A 544 7.79 5.47 25.63
C MET A 544 7.83 4.70 24.31
N ALA A 545 6.68 4.42 23.67
CA ALA A 545 6.63 3.80 22.36
C ALA A 545 7.30 4.70 21.30
N ARG A 546 6.94 5.98 21.29
CA ARG A 546 7.51 6.99 20.40
C ARG A 546 9.03 7.11 20.53
N HIS A 547 9.53 7.22 21.75
CA HIS A 547 10.97 7.29 22.02
C HIS A 547 11.70 6.00 21.62
N THR A 548 11.07 4.85 21.80
CA THR A 548 11.62 3.56 21.38
C THR A 548 11.75 3.47 19.86
N PHE A 549 10.79 4.01 19.10
CA PHE A 549 10.88 4.07 17.64
C PHE A 549 12.05 4.92 17.16
N GLY A 550 12.16 6.16 17.66
CA GLY A 550 13.28 7.03 17.26
C GLY A 550 14.65 6.46 17.65
N LEU A 551 14.74 5.74 18.77
CA LEU A 551 15.96 4.99 19.12
C LEU A 551 16.27 3.89 18.10
N ILE A 552 15.28 3.10 17.69
CA ILE A 552 15.44 2.04 16.68
C ILE A 552 15.95 2.63 15.35
N ASP A 553 15.35 3.73 14.89
CA ASP A 553 15.71 4.38 13.62
C ASP A 553 17.18 4.84 13.65
N THR A 554 17.61 5.47 14.74
CA THR A 554 19.01 5.91 14.89
C THR A 554 20.01 4.77 14.94
N ILE A 555 19.67 3.63 15.57
CA ILE A 555 20.53 2.45 15.64
C ILE A 555 20.64 1.78 14.27
N GLN A 556 19.53 1.67 13.52
CA GLN A 556 19.53 1.07 12.17
C GLN A 556 20.47 1.83 11.22
N VAL A 557 20.40 3.16 11.22
CA VAL A 557 21.31 3.99 10.42
C VAL A 557 22.76 3.72 10.79
N ALA A 558 23.07 3.62 12.09
CA ALA A 558 24.41 3.32 12.56
C ALA A 558 24.89 1.90 12.16
N VAL A 559 24.02 0.89 12.19
CA VAL A 559 24.32 -0.47 11.69
C VAL A 559 24.65 -0.43 10.20
N HIS A 560 23.83 0.26 9.41
CA HIS A 560 24.06 0.39 7.97
C HIS A 560 25.39 1.12 7.69
N THR A 561 25.70 2.19 8.43
CA THR A 561 26.98 2.90 8.30
C THR A 561 28.18 1.98 8.59
N LEU A 562 28.09 1.11 9.61
CA LEU A 562 29.16 0.15 9.91
C LEU A 562 29.32 -0.91 8.82
N GLN A 563 28.22 -1.35 8.19
CA GLN A 563 28.27 -2.25 7.03
C GLN A 563 28.99 -1.58 5.84
N SER A 564 28.62 -0.33 5.50
CA SER A 564 29.29 0.42 4.43
C SER A 564 30.79 0.62 4.72
N LEU A 565 31.17 0.91 5.97
CA LEU A 565 32.59 1.02 6.36
C LEU A 565 33.37 -0.29 6.19
N ILE A 566 32.75 -1.44 6.45
CA ILE A 566 33.37 -2.76 6.25
C ILE A 566 33.60 -3.02 4.75
N GLU A 567 32.63 -2.64 3.91
CA GLU A 567 32.72 -2.78 2.45
C GLU A 567 33.81 -1.87 1.87
N GLU A 568 33.85 -0.61 2.28
CA GLU A 568 34.85 0.35 1.82
C GLU A 568 36.27 -0.01 2.28
N GLN A 569 36.44 -0.51 3.51
CA GLN A 569 37.73 -1.05 3.93
C GLN A 569 38.14 -2.24 3.04
N THR A 570 37.19 -3.11 2.65
CA THR A 570 37.47 -4.25 1.77
C THR A 570 37.86 -3.79 0.36
N ARG A 571 37.20 -2.75 -0.17
CA ARG A 571 37.53 -2.11 -1.47
C ARG A 571 38.88 -1.40 -1.44
N PHE A 572 39.24 -0.75 -0.33
CA PHE A 572 40.54 -0.11 -0.18
C PHE A 572 41.70 -1.10 -0.34
N GLN A 573 41.56 -2.31 0.19
CA GLN A 573 42.57 -3.36 0.05
C GLN A 573 42.78 -3.78 -1.41
N SER A 574 41.71 -3.92 -2.19
CA SER A 574 41.82 -4.32 -3.59
C SER A 574 42.38 -3.21 -4.48
N ARG A 575 42.06 -1.95 -4.17
CA ARG A 575 42.45 -0.79 -4.97
C ARG A 575 43.87 -0.28 -4.70
N PHE A 576 44.37 -0.44 -3.47
CA PHE A 576 45.70 0.05 -3.07
C PHE A 576 46.54 -1.05 -2.40
N PRO A 577 46.91 -2.12 -3.15
CA PRO A 577 47.64 -3.26 -2.59
C PRO A 577 49.03 -2.89 -2.06
N ASP A 578 49.69 -1.88 -2.65
CA ASP A 578 51.03 -1.44 -2.24
C ASP A 578 51.05 -0.72 -0.88
N ILE A 579 49.92 -0.12 -0.50
CA ILE A 579 49.73 0.57 0.78
C ILE A 579 49.16 -0.42 1.81
N ALA A 580 48.07 -1.11 1.45
CA ALA A 580 47.43 -2.09 2.32
C ALA A 580 48.34 -3.30 2.63
N GLY A 581 49.26 -3.65 1.72
CA GLY A 581 50.24 -4.71 1.87
C GLY A 581 51.37 -4.42 2.86
N GLN A 582 51.55 -3.17 3.30
CA GLN A 582 52.60 -2.79 4.26
C GLN A 582 52.31 -3.25 5.69
N ALA A 583 51.02 -3.40 6.05
CA ALA A 583 50.62 -3.90 7.36
C ALA A 583 49.38 -4.84 7.29
N PRO A 584 49.50 -6.03 6.68
CA PRO A 584 48.36 -6.94 6.48
C PRO A 584 47.71 -7.39 7.80
N SER A 585 48.51 -7.49 8.87
CA SER A 585 48.04 -7.90 10.19
C SER A 585 47.19 -6.82 10.88
N GLU A 586 47.50 -5.54 10.68
CA GLU A 586 46.75 -4.42 11.25
C GLU A 586 45.43 -4.22 10.52
N TYR A 587 45.45 -4.32 9.19
CA TYR A 587 44.25 -4.32 8.36
C TYR A 587 43.26 -5.42 8.78
N LEU A 588 43.72 -6.67 8.89
CA LEU A 588 42.85 -7.79 9.26
C LEU A 588 42.28 -7.63 10.68
N LYS A 589 43.09 -7.14 11.64
CA LYS A 589 42.62 -6.82 12.99
C LYS A 589 41.55 -5.73 12.97
N ASN A 590 41.74 -4.68 12.16
CA ASN A 590 40.77 -3.59 12.03
C ASN A 590 39.45 -4.09 11.42
N LEU A 591 39.52 -4.87 10.34
CA LEU A 591 38.35 -5.43 9.67
C LEU A 591 37.56 -6.38 10.59
N GLN A 592 38.26 -7.23 11.35
CA GLN A 592 37.64 -8.10 12.36
C GLN A 592 36.97 -7.28 13.45
N LYS A 593 37.60 -6.19 13.90
CA LYS A 593 37.06 -5.29 14.91
C LYS A 593 35.81 -4.57 14.42
N LEU A 594 35.79 -4.04 13.19
CA LEU A 594 34.59 -3.43 12.60
C LEU A 594 33.44 -4.43 12.45
N ARG A 595 33.71 -5.65 11.97
CA ARG A 595 32.70 -6.72 11.90
C ARG A 595 32.15 -7.09 13.27
N PHE A 596 32.99 -7.06 14.30
CA PHE A 596 32.55 -7.29 15.68
C PHE A 596 31.65 -6.15 16.18
N LEU A 597 32.05 -4.89 15.98
CA LEU A 597 31.26 -3.72 16.36
C LEU A 597 29.90 -3.67 15.62
N ASN A 598 29.88 -4.03 14.34
CA ASN A 598 28.64 -4.13 13.56
C ASN A 598 27.68 -5.18 14.17
N LYS A 599 28.20 -6.35 14.55
CA LYS A 599 27.40 -7.37 15.25
C LYS A 599 26.90 -6.90 16.61
N GLU A 600 27.71 -6.16 17.36
CA GLU A 600 27.28 -5.58 18.64
C GLU A 600 26.16 -4.56 18.45
N MET A 601 26.27 -3.67 17.46
CA MET A 601 25.23 -2.69 17.14
C MET A 601 23.93 -3.36 16.69
N TYR A 602 24.03 -4.37 15.83
CA TYR A 602 22.88 -5.18 15.41
C TYR A 602 22.20 -5.86 16.62
N ALA A 603 22.97 -6.36 17.58
CA ALA A 603 22.40 -6.93 18.80
C ALA A 603 21.65 -5.88 19.64
N VAL A 604 22.13 -4.64 19.71
CA VAL A 604 21.43 -3.52 20.37
C VAL A 604 20.13 -3.17 19.64
N GLU A 605 20.13 -3.20 18.30
CA GLU A 605 18.95 -2.99 17.46
C GLU A 605 17.85 -4.02 17.76
N VAL A 606 18.21 -5.30 17.76
CA VAL A 606 17.28 -6.40 18.06
C VAL A 606 16.70 -6.26 19.47
N GLN A 607 17.50 -5.83 20.44
CA GLN A 607 17.02 -5.55 21.80
C GLN A 607 16.01 -4.40 21.83
N ALA A 608 16.26 -3.31 21.10
CA ALA A 608 15.34 -2.17 21.00
C ALA A 608 14.03 -2.56 20.30
N ARG A 609 14.08 -3.39 19.25
CA ARG A 609 12.87 -3.93 18.58
C ARG A 609 12.03 -4.80 19.52
N SER A 610 12.67 -5.68 20.30
CA SER A 610 11.98 -6.47 21.32
C SER A 610 11.32 -5.59 22.38
N LEU A 611 11.98 -4.48 22.76
CA LEU A 611 11.41 -3.52 23.69
C LEU A 611 10.14 -2.85 23.13
N SER A 612 10.14 -2.48 21.85
CA SER A 612 8.97 -1.92 21.17
C SER A 612 7.78 -2.87 21.21
N GLN A 613 7.98 -4.16 20.92
CA GLN A 613 6.91 -5.18 21.00
C GLN A 613 6.33 -5.30 22.41
N ARG A 614 7.17 -5.21 23.45
CA ARG A 614 6.70 -5.24 24.85
C ARG A 614 5.82 -4.05 25.18
N ILE A 615 6.18 -2.85 24.73
CA ILE A 615 5.38 -1.63 24.94
C ILE A 615 4.02 -1.77 24.25
N HIS A 616 3.96 -2.29 23.02
CA HIS A 616 2.68 -2.54 22.32
C HIS A 616 1.78 -3.50 23.11
N ASN A 617 2.35 -4.55 23.68
CA ASN A 617 1.57 -5.48 24.51
C ASN A 617 0.99 -4.80 25.75
N LEU A 618 1.70 -3.85 26.37
CA LEU A 618 1.19 -3.08 27.51
C LEU A 618 0.02 -2.17 27.11
N ILE A 619 0.09 -1.54 25.93
CA ILE A 619 -1.00 -0.72 25.38
C ILE A 619 -2.24 -1.60 25.15
N SER A 620 -2.08 -2.76 24.52
CA SER A 620 -3.18 -3.69 24.28
C SER A 620 -3.81 -4.22 25.58
N LEU A 621 -3.01 -4.43 26.63
CA LEU A 621 -3.52 -4.83 27.95
C LEU A 621 -4.38 -3.74 28.59
N ALA A 622 -3.93 -2.49 28.57
CA ALA A 622 -4.70 -1.35 29.10
C ALA A 622 -6.06 -1.21 28.39
N GLN A 623 -6.08 -1.30 27.06
CA GLN A 623 -7.31 -1.22 26.26
C GLN A 623 -8.31 -2.35 26.55
N ASN A 624 -7.80 -3.55 26.87
CA ASN A 624 -8.65 -4.70 27.17
C ASN A 624 -9.39 -4.57 28.51
N GLU A 625 -8.79 -3.93 29.51
CA GLU A 625 -9.45 -3.67 30.80
C GLU A 625 -10.60 -2.66 30.64
N ASP A 626 -10.39 -1.59 29.87
CA ASP A 626 -11.44 -0.61 29.57
C ASP A 626 -12.62 -1.25 28.82
N ASN A 627 -12.32 -2.15 27.87
CA ASN A 627 -13.35 -2.92 27.16
C ASN A 627 -14.16 -3.84 28.09
N GLN A 628 -13.55 -4.38 29.17
CA GLN A 628 -14.29 -5.15 30.17
C GLN A 628 -15.19 -4.27 31.03
N ALA A 629 -14.74 -3.07 31.40
CA ALA A 629 -15.57 -2.09 32.09
C ALA A 629 -16.81 -1.72 31.25
N MET A 630 -16.63 -1.42 29.96
CA MET A 630 -17.73 -1.13 29.02
C MET A 630 -18.72 -2.30 28.85
N LYS A 631 -18.24 -3.55 28.86
CA LYS A 631 -19.11 -4.74 28.81
C LYS A 631 -20.01 -4.85 30.04
N ASN A 632 -19.51 -4.44 31.21
CA ASN A 632 -20.32 -4.42 32.42
C ASN A 632 -21.39 -3.33 32.36
N ASP A 633 -21.09 -2.16 31.79
CA ASP A 633 -22.07 -1.09 31.56
C ASP A 633 -23.15 -1.50 30.54
N ASN A 634 -22.78 -2.20 29.47
CA ASN A 634 -23.77 -2.72 28.50
C ASN A 634 -24.76 -3.72 29.11
N LYS A 635 -24.31 -4.55 30.06
CA LYS A 635 -25.22 -5.46 30.81
C LYS A 635 -26.21 -4.67 31.68
N ALA A 636 -25.77 -3.57 32.28
CA ALA A 636 -26.66 -2.69 33.04
C ALA A 636 -27.71 -2.03 32.12
N MET A 637 -27.30 -1.57 30.93
CA MET A 637 -28.19 -0.95 29.94
C MET A 637 -29.28 -1.91 29.44
N MET A 638 -28.94 -3.17 29.13
CA MET A 638 -29.92 -4.19 28.74
C MET A 638 -30.97 -4.45 29.84
N THR A 639 -30.56 -4.42 31.11
CA THR A 639 -31.46 -4.63 32.23
C THR A 639 -32.52 -3.53 32.32
N ILE A 640 -32.14 -2.27 32.06
CA ILE A 640 -33.06 -1.12 32.05
C ILE A 640 -34.06 -1.21 30.87
N ALA A 641 -33.61 -1.66 29.70
CA ALA A 641 -34.49 -1.84 28.53
C ALA A 641 -35.56 -2.91 28.77
N VAL A 642 -35.19 -4.06 29.34
CA VAL A 642 -36.14 -5.12 29.73
C VAL A 642 -37.13 -4.60 30.77
N LEU A 643 -36.65 -3.86 31.77
CA LEU A 643 -37.51 -3.23 32.78
C LEU A 643 -38.54 -2.32 32.11
N THR A 644 -38.12 -1.49 31.17
CA THR A 644 -38.98 -0.54 30.45
C THR A 644 -40.05 -1.23 29.61
N MET A 645 -39.71 -2.32 28.90
CA MET A 645 -40.68 -3.10 28.11
C MET A 645 -41.77 -3.75 28.97
N VAL A 646 -41.49 -4.07 30.23
CA VAL A 646 -42.49 -4.58 31.18
C VAL A 646 -43.42 -3.45 31.66
N TYR A 647 -42.90 -2.26 31.94
CA TYR A 647 -43.67 -1.16 32.53
C TYR A 647 -44.44 -0.31 31.51
N LEU A 648 -43.96 -0.21 30.27
CA LEU A 648 -44.51 0.69 29.25
C LEU A 648 -45.99 0.38 28.90
N PRO A 649 -46.42 -0.88 28.68
CA PRO A 649 -47.80 -1.18 28.35
C PRO A 649 -48.77 -0.83 29.48
N GLY A 650 -48.41 -1.13 30.74
CA GLY A 650 -49.24 -0.77 31.91
C GLY A 650 -49.33 0.73 32.13
N SER A 651 -48.22 1.45 31.93
CA SER A 651 -48.20 2.91 32.02
C SER A 651 -49.07 3.57 30.94
N PHE A 652 -49.03 3.05 29.70
CA PHE A 652 -49.86 3.54 28.60
C PHE A 652 -51.36 3.28 28.84
N VAL A 653 -51.72 2.07 29.28
CA VAL A 653 -53.11 1.70 29.54
C VAL A 653 -53.66 2.49 30.73
N SER A 654 -52.87 2.69 31.80
CA SER A 654 -53.29 3.53 32.93
C SER A 654 -53.50 4.99 32.53
N GLY A 655 -52.66 5.53 31.63
CA GLY A 655 -52.83 6.87 31.07
C GLY A 655 -54.10 7.02 30.21
N LEU A 656 -54.45 6.02 29.40
CA LEU A 656 -55.65 6.03 28.55
C LEU A 656 -56.95 6.02 29.34
N PHE A 657 -57.00 5.24 30.41
CA PHE A 657 -58.21 5.15 31.23
C PHE A 657 -58.32 6.25 32.28
N GLY A 658 -57.22 6.93 32.60
CA GLY A 658 -57.18 8.03 33.56
C GLY A 658 -57.71 7.63 34.94
N THR A 659 -57.97 8.62 35.80
CA THR A 659 -58.57 8.44 37.14
C THR A 659 -60.01 7.90 37.11
N ASN A 660 -60.58 7.57 35.94
CA ASN A 660 -61.99 7.20 35.79
C ASN A 660 -62.35 5.81 36.37
N PHE A 661 -61.36 5.00 36.75
CA PHE A 661 -61.60 3.73 37.44
C PHE A 661 -61.68 3.84 38.96
N PHE A 662 -61.31 4.99 39.52
CA PHE A 662 -61.29 5.24 40.95
C PHE A 662 -62.22 6.42 41.25
N ASP A 663 -63.37 6.12 41.87
CA ASP A 663 -64.31 7.16 42.29
C ASP A 663 -63.90 7.69 43.67
N PHE A 664 -63.33 8.89 43.71
CA PHE A 664 -62.94 9.58 44.95
C PHE A 664 -64.04 10.58 45.36
N ASN A 665 -65.30 10.12 45.42
CA ASN A 665 -66.39 10.95 45.89
C ASN A 665 -66.26 11.18 47.41
N GLY A 666 -65.88 12.41 47.79
CA GLY A 666 -65.63 12.86 49.16
C GLY A 666 -66.88 12.95 50.04
N GLY A 667 -67.47 11.81 50.39
CA GLY A 667 -68.47 11.67 51.44
C GLY A 667 -67.88 11.14 52.76
N PRO A 668 -68.56 11.26 53.91
CA PRO A 668 -68.01 11.03 55.26
C PRO A 668 -67.62 9.57 55.58
N HIS A 669 -67.75 8.66 54.61
CA HIS A 669 -67.28 7.29 54.68
C HIS A 669 -66.44 7.02 53.43
N GLU A 670 -65.12 7.13 53.57
CA GLU A 670 -64.14 6.78 52.54
C GLU A 670 -64.17 5.27 52.24
N SER A 671 -65.09 4.84 51.40
CA SER A 671 -64.96 3.54 50.73
C SER A 671 -64.12 3.73 49.48
N TRP A 672 -62.96 3.06 49.39
CA TRP A 672 -62.20 2.92 48.15
C TRP A 672 -63.05 2.17 47.13
N GLY A 673 -63.91 2.90 46.42
CA GLY A 673 -64.74 2.37 45.36
C GLY A 673 -63.91 2.14 44.13
N MET A 674 -63.30 0.95 44.01
CA MET A 674 -62.83 0.49 42.70
C MET A 674 -64.07 0.35 41.83
N SER A 675 -64.04 0.97 40.65
CA SER A 675 -65.04 0.71 39.63
C SER A 675 -65.11 -0.81 39.39
N PRO A 676 -66.32 -1.41 39.31
CA PRO A 676 -66.49 -2.81 38.95
C PRO A 676 -65.81 -3.18 37.62
N SER A 677 -65.39 -2.19 36.83
CA SER A 677 -64.69 -2.33 35.56
C SER A 677 -63.15 -2.32 35.67
N VAL A 678 -62.55 -2.25 36.86
CA VAL A 678 -61.07 -2.27 37.05
C VAL A 678 -60.40 -3.50 36.43
N TRP A 679 -61.10 -4.64 36.38
CA TRP A 679 -60.57 -5.85 35.75
C TRP A 679 -60.21 -5.65 34.28
N ILE A 680 -60.82 -4.66 33.60
CA ILE A 680 -60.54 -4.30 32.20
C ILE A 680 -59.08 -3.81 32.07
N TYR A 681 -58.54 -3.10 33.07
CA TYR A 681 -57.13 -2.68 33.05
C TYR A 681 -56.19 -3.88 32.96
N TRP A 682 -56.39 -4.90 33.78
CA TRP A 682 -55.55 -6.11 33.77
C TRP A 682 -55.80 -6.99 32.55
N ALA A 683 -57.06 -7.08 32.12
CA ALA A 683 -57.46 -7.81 30.93
C ALA A 683 -56.89 -7.21 29.64
N VAL A 684 -56.53 -5.92 29.63
CA VAL A 684 -55.86 -5.27 28.50
C VAL A 684 -54.33 -5.25 28.68
N THR A 685 -53.84 -4.91 29.87
CA THR A 685 -52.40 -4.71 30.13
C THR A 685 -51.59 -5.99 30.03
N VAL A 686 -52.08 -7.10 30.58
CA VAL A 686 -51.32 -8.37 30.58
C VAL A 686 -51.20 -8.94 29.16
N PRO A 687 -52.28 -9.03 28.36
CA PRO A 687 -52.16 -9.44 26.96
C PRO A 687 -51.33 -8.46 26.14
N LEU A 688 -51.45 -7.15 26.36
CA LEU A 688 -50.65 -6.17 25.64
C LEU A 688 -49.16 -6.34 25.94
N THR A 689 -48.78 -6.53 27.21
CA THR A 689 -47.40 -6.80 27.61
C THR A 689 -46.88 -8.09 26.97
N LEU A 690 -47.67 -9.17 27.03
CA LEU A 690 -47.31 -10.44 26.37
C LEU A 690 -47.20 -10.30 24.86
N VAL A 691 -48.09 -9.55 24.21
CA VAL A 691 -48.01 -9.24 22.77
C VAL A 691 -46.77 -8.40 22.47
N THR A 692 -46.39 -7.46 23.33
CA THR A 692 -45.19 -6.65 23.15
C THR A 692 -43.93 -7.52 23.21
N PHE A 693 -43.86 -8.44 24.19
CA PHE A 693 -42.79 -9.44 24.29
C PHE A 693 -42.82 -10.46 23.15
N LEU A 694 -44.01 -10.90 22.74
CA LEU A 694 -44.19 -11.86 21.65
C LEU A 694 -43.87 -11.23 20.31
N LEU A 695 -44.21 -9.97 20.05
CA LEU A 695 -43.85 -9.23 18.86
C LEU A 695 -42.36 -8.95 18.84
N TRP A 696 -41.76 -8.54 19.95
CA TRP A 696 -40.30 -8.43 20.06
C TRP A 696 -39.61 -9.76 19.72
N ARG A 697 -40.12 -10.87 20.28
CA ARG A 697 -39.63 -12.22 19.97
C ARG A 697 -40.02 -12.75 18.59
N PHE A 698 -41.14 -12.28 18.01
CA PHE A 698 -41.59 -12.63 16.65
C PHE A 698 -40.83 -11.84 15.61
N VAL A 699 -40.44 -10.60 15.87
CA VAL A 699 -39.53 -9.84 15.00
C VAL A 699 -38.17 -10.56 14.95
N ASP A 700 -37.70 -11.08 16.09
CA ASP A 700 -36.54 -11.98 16.12
C ASP A 700 -36.79 -13.33 15.38
N LEU A 701 -37.99 -13.92 15.47
CA LEU A 701 -38.33 -15.22 14.86
C LEU A 701 -38.79 -15.16 13.39
N ASP A 702 -39.33 -14.05 12.91
CA ASP A 702 -39.73 -13.83 11.51
C ASP A 702 -38.50 -13.56 10.63
N LEU A 703 -37.42 -13.05 11.23
CA LEU A 703 -36.08 -13.13 10.65
C LEU A 703 -35.67 -14.59 10.37
N LEU A 704 -35.97 -15.50 11.31
CA LEU A 704 -35.73 -16.95 11.19
C LEU A 704 -36.70 -17.67 10.24
N LYS A 705 -37.97 -17.26 10.17
CA LYS A 705 -38.97 -17.83 9.25
C LYS A 705 -38.85 -17.31 7.81
N GLY A 706 -38.35 -16.10 7.61
CA GLY A 706 -37.96 -15.58 6.30
C GLY A 706 -36.88 -16.46 5.66
N LEU A 707 -35.90 -16.89 6.47
CA LEU A 707 -34.87 -17.85 6.09
C LEU A 707 -35.43 -19.25 5.79
N LEU A 708 -36.41 -19.74 6.56
CA LEU A 708 -37.01 -21.07 6.35
C LEU A 708 -37.96 -21.13 5.13
N LYS A 709 -38.70 -20.06 4.83
CA LYS A 709 -39.57 -19.97 3.63
C LYS A 709 -38.77 -19.94 2.35
N PHE A 710 -37.60 -19.30 2.37
CA PHE A 710 -36.65 -19.33 1.25
C PHE A 710 -36.13 -20.76 0.99
N TYR A 711 -35.91 -21.54 2.06
CA TYR A 711 -35.47 -22.93 1.97
C TYR A 711 -36.55 -23.90 1.42
N ILE A 712 -37.82 -23.75 1.82
CA ILE A 712 -38.90 -24.66 1.42
C ILE A 712 -39.43 -24.37 0.00
N LEU A 713 -39.38 -23.12 -0.46
CA LEU A 713 -39.77 -22.76 -1.84
C LEU A 713 -38.78 -23.28 -2.89
N ASN A 714 -37.50 -23.44 -2.54
CA ASN A 714 -36.51 -24.05 -3.43
C ASN A 714 -36.55 -25.59 -3.44
N PHE A 715 -37.08 -26.24 -2.39
CA PHE A 715 -37.20 -27.70 -2.38
C PHE A 715 -38.38 -28.25 -3.20
N ARG A 716 -39.34 -27.41 -3.61
CA ARG A 716 -40.52 -27.85 -4.39
C ARG A 716 -40.35 -27.81 -5.92
N ARG A 717 -39.19 -27.39 -6.44
CA ARG A 717 -38.87 -27.43 -7.88
C ARG A 717 -38.12 -28.70 -8.33
N HIS A 718 -37.68 -29.56 -7.42
CA HIS A 718 -37.16 -30.90 -7.75
C HIS A 718 -38.13 -32.01 -7.36
N GLY A 719 -39.20 -32.11 -8.14
CA GLY A 719 -40.19 -33.18 -8.06
C GLY A 719 -40.92 -33.36 -9.38
N LYS A 720 -40.18 -33.55 -10.48
CA LYS A 720 -40.55 -34.32 -11.67
C LYS A 720 -39.33 -34.55 -12.54
#